data_AF-A0A366XMK7-F1
#
_entry.id   AF-A0A366XMK7-F1
#
_cell.length_a   1.000
_cell.length_b   1.000
_cell.length_c   1.000
_cell.angle_alpha   90.00
_cell.angle_beta   90.00
_cell.angle_gamma   90.00
#
_symmetry.space_group_name_H-M   'P 1'
#
loop_
_entity.id
_entity.type
_entity.pdbx_description
1 polymer ?
#
loop_
_entity_poly.entity_id
_entity_poly.type
_entity_poly.pdbx_seq_one_letter_code
_entity_poly.pdbx_strand_id
1 'polypeptide(L)'
;MCRIDAPFGNRSLDEKKEPVERFIQALDEFEIQGNFRTLLIKHFSENWIDVFYTSSNLEEALATANKQNSEPEKCIALAFCQSINIRFRLQPFRDDESYSESWLFKLLTDVANTYFPTSPYSFYKAGIERHFSSYALFVRNHYGDEFFFTKPFFNDDVFGSLNNNERMGIFWDCFYFIAPPFDCLKYRSDASSLLKELLSLATSNVISGPHSEHSNSILLGLNFLKTWLKYDAEMGRISFDSSTFFWDSPWEKLESLIWQQPLDNEEIHSSLKNWLDNTKRELEKLLLLNFNLANASESESKQWANHIERYFGDIYRHLQIDIDWRTYEHDKFDIRLKNELEDLCSQLTREQLEAWIQWSVQQDFDRVLSNKQKLAELSKSSERWVCETFFVTWKRLFLNNLNKLEVEEQLHVLSATFPARRGESSEFICACSEWWRGLFSQFPEIDDFPKTLIPEWTITATRCLHEQNLLPYIDKSIGILRKEVTGACQPEEQKKHDSQLKQLLEGLDRLQPNKSFRHRLLLMRAYALPLSDESISLGNPLNQSNLTQWYIPVSDLATRLFEKPLDFKLTEPAESRLKALIEPYVTCTNDLAEFCLSRLRLRKGEKTSEKQYTAKQVVEQSSVWRQGYLKALTELGIDLNGKVHKAAYFIKQSDPDPDVRAIASECYKAVRRRTKKNPTIPDLKRGIIAAEWWLLICQRQDLELTINHEDALKTRRNLMRNP
;
A
#
# COMPACT_ATOMS: atom_id res chain seq x y z
N MET A 1 68.27 79.30 23.31
CA MET A 1 68.92 78.90 24.59
C MET A 1 67.90 79.04 25.70
N CYS A 2 67.69 77.96 26.46
CA CYS A 2 66.95 77.85 27.73
C CYS A 2 65.42 78.03 27.63
N ARG A 3 64.56 77.15 28.17
CA ARG A 3 64.72 76.05 29.13
C ARG A 3 63.54 75.07 28.97
N ILE A 4 63.88 73.79 28.98
CA ILE A 4 62.99 72.65 29.21
C ILE A 4 62.41 72.81 30.62
N ASP A 5 61.11 72.58 30.79
CA ASP A 5 60.49 71.82 31.89
C ASP A 5 58.99 72.13 31.99
N ALA A 6 58.17 71.32 31.29
CA ALA A 6 56.96 70.72 31.84
C ALA A 6 56.30 69.83 30.76
N PRO A 7 56.38 68.49 30.88
CA PRO A 7 55.46 67.62 30.16
C PRO A 7 54.11 67.74 30.87
N PHE A 8 53.15 68.45 30.29
CA PHE A 8 51.74 68.28 30.70
C PHE A 8 51.26 66.92 30.18
N GLY A 9 51.68 65.88 30.89
CA GLY A 9 50.94 64.62 30.93
C GLY A 9 49.66 64.83 31.75
N ASN A 10 48.55 64.35 31.21
CA ASN A 10 47.32 63.94 31.92
C ASN A 10 47.02 64.65 33.24
N ARG A 11 46.54 65.90 33.16
CA ARG A 11 45.73 66.50 34.23
C ARG A 11 44.50 67.17 33.63
N SER A 12 43.38 66.47 33.78
CA SER A 12 42.06 66.99 34.17
C SER A 12 42.00 68.51 34.32
N LEU A 13 41.49 69.18 33.29
CA LEU A 13 41.10 70.59 33.34
C LEU A 13 39.60 70.62 33.03
N ASP A 14 38.82 70.83 34.08
CA ASP A 14 37.35 70.70 34.20
C ASP A 14 36.79 69.27 34.26
N GLU A 15 37.28 68.43 35.17
CA GLU A 15 36.44 67.35 35.70
C GLU A 15 35.17 67.96 36.31
N LYS A 16 34.02 67.68 35.69
CA LYS A 16 32.72 68.07 36.24
C LYS A 16 32.52 67.43 37.60
N LYS A 17 32.03 68.22 38.56
CA LYS A 17 31.78 67.77 39.94
C LYS A 17 30.43 67.06 40.08
N GLU A 18 29.46 67.41 39.24
CA GLU A 18 28.15 66.77 39.22
C GLU A 18 28.25 65.36 38.59
N PRO A 19 27.80 64.30 39.27
CA PRO A 19 27.96 62.92 38.82
C PRO A 19 27.46 62.65 37.40
N VAL A 20 26.29 63.19 37.04
CA VAL A 20 25.69 63.00 35.71
C VAL A 20 26.54 63.67 34.64
N GLU A 21 26.94 64.93 34.87
CA GLU A 21 27.80 65.67 33.92
C GLU A 21 29.17 65.01 33.76
N ARG A 22 29.72 64.46 34.86
CA ARG A 22 30.99 63.72 34.84
C ARG A 22 30.90 62.45 34.02
N PHE A 23 29.77 61.75 34.08
CA PHE A 23 29.51 60.56 33.27
C PHE A 23 29.46 60.91 31.78
N ILE A 24 28.71 61.96 31.42
CA ILE A 24 28.64 62.44 30.04
C ILE A 24 30.01 62.88 29.53
N GLN A 25 30.77 63.61 30.35
CA GLN A 25 32.15 63.98 30.04
C GLN A 25 33.03 62.75 29.77
N ALA A 26 32.92 61.69 30.58
CA ALA A 26 33.68 60.45 30.35
C ALA A 26 33.30 59.80 29.00
N LEU A 27 32.02 59.80 28.64
CA LEU A 27 31.59 59.27 27.35
C LEU A 27 32.13 60.10 26.17
N ASP A 28 32.25 61.42 26.33
CA ASP A 28 32.79 62.32 25.30
C ASP A 28 34.31 62.17 25.14
N GLU A 29 35.04 62.07 26.25
CA GLU A 29 36.51 61.86 26.28
C GLU A 29 36.92 60.53 25.65
N PHE A 30 36.05 59.51 25.72
CA PHE A 30 36.26 58.19 25.12
C PHE A 30 35.59 58.04 23.75
N GLU A 31 35.11 59.14 23.15
CA GLU A 31 34.48 59.18 21.83
C GLU A 31 33.31 58.17 21.70
N ILE A 32 32.55 57.95 22.77
CA ILE A 32 31.42 57.01 22.79
C ILE A 32 30.21 57.61 22.08
N GLN A 33 29.81 56.99 20.98
CA GLN A 33 28.72 57.42 20.10
C GLN A 33 27.69 56.31 19.87
N GLY A 34 26.62 56.63 19.14
CA GLY A 34 25.65 55.64 18.66
C GLY A 34 24.72 55.07 19.73
N ASN A 35 24.19 53.87 19.47
CA ASN A 35 23.26 53.21 20.38
C ASN A 35 23.95 52.74 21.66
N PHE A 36 25.25 52.46 21.60
CA PHE A 36 26.04 52.17 22.79
C PHE A 36 26.01 53.34 23.78
N ARG A 37 26.21 54.58 23.31
CA ARG A 37 26.09 55.80 24.13
C ARG A 37 24.70 55.91 24.76
N THR A 38 23.65 55.73 23.97
CA THR A 38 22.25 55.83 24.41
C THR A 38 21.93 54.84 25.54
N LEU A 39 22.38 53.59 25.39
CA LEU A 39 22.18 52.55 26.40
C LEU A 39 22.95 52.84 27.69
N LEU A 40 24.19 53.33 27.60
CA LEU A 40 24.97 53.69 28.78
C LEU A 40 24.36 54.86 29.56
N ILE A 41 23.87 55.88 28.85
CA ILE A 41 23.16 57.00 29.49
C ILE A 41 21.91 56.49 30.20
N LYS A 42 21.09 55.68 29.51
CA LYS A 42 19.83 55.14 30.08
C LYS A 42 20.05 54.39 31.39
N HIS A 43 21.10 53.58 31.51
CA HIS A 43 21.28 52.66 32.64
C HIS A 43 22.25 53.17 33.71
N PHE A 44 23.15 54.09 33.39
CA PHE A 44 24.26 54.47 34.27
C PHE A 44 24.39 55.97 34.57
N SER A 45 23.68 56.87 33.88
CA SER A 45 23.94 58.32 34.04
C SER A 45 23.79 58.83 35.48
N GLU A 46 22.84 58.26 36.24
CA GLU A 46 22.52 58.70 37.60
C GLU A 46 23.18 57.87 38.71
N ASN A 47 23.75 56.70 38.37
CA ASN A 47 24.13 55.63 39.29
C ASN A 47 25.49 54.97 38.93
N TRP A 48 26.25 55.51 37.98
CA TRP A 48 27.56 54.97 37.59
C TRP A 48 28.55 54.90 38.76
N ILE A 49 28.45 55.81 39.74
CA ILE A 49 29.31 55.79 40.93
C ILE A 49 29.07 54.51 41.74
N ASP A 50 27.84 54.03 41.84
CA ASP A 50 27.56 52.78 42.57
C ASP A 50 28.15 51.56 41.83
N VAL A 51 28.01 51.57 40.49
CA VAL A 51 28.42 50.46 39.62
C VAL A 51 29.95 50.38 39.43
N PHE A 52 30.61 51.52 39.23
CA PHE A 52 32.05 51.59 38.93
C PHE A 52 32.91 52.09 40.10
N TYR A 53 32.31 52.65 41.16
CA TYR A 53 32.96 53.19 42.37
C TYR A 53 33.82 54.44 42.16
N THR A 54 34.64 54.50 41.12
CA THR A 54 35.54 55.63 40.81
C THR A 54 35.55 55.97 39.32
N SER A 55 35.90 57.21 38.98
CA SER A 55 36.08 57.63 37.60
C SER A 55 37.14 56.80 36.86
N SER A 56 38.24 56.43 37.54
CA SER A 56 39.29 55.59 36.95
C SER A 56 38.77 54.22 36.52
N ASN A 57 37.87 53.61 37.30
CA ASN A 57 37.27 52.32 36.97
C ASN A 57 36.26 52.40 35.83
N LEU A 58 35.48 53.50 35.78
CA LEU A 58 34.58 53.78 34.66
C LEU A 58 35.39 53.95 33.36
N GLU A 59 36.46 54.73 33.39
CA GLU A 59 37.35 54.95 32.25
C GLU A 59 38.03 53.66 31.78
N GLU A 60 38.46 52.80 32.72
CA GLU A 60 39.00 51.48 32.38
C GLU A 60 37.94 50.56 31.73
N ALA A 61 36.69 50.62 32.20
CA ALA A 61 35.58 49.87 31.61
C ALA A 61 35.28 50.36 30.19
N LEU A 62 35.25 51.68 29.98
CA LEU A 62 35.05 52.29 28.66
C LEU A 62 36.22 51.97 27.71
N ALA A 63 37.46 52.02 28.19
CA ALA A 63 38.64 51.64 27.43
C ALA A 63 38.58 50.16 27.00
N THR A 64 38.11 49.28 27.89
CA THR A 64 37.96 47.85 27.61
C THR A 64 36.86 47.59 26.60
N ALA A 65 35.72 48.28 26.74
CA ALA A 65 34.62 48.20 25.79
C ALA A 65 35.05 48.68 24.40
N ASN A 66 35.74 49.82 24.29
CA ASN A 66 36.18 50.39 23.01
C ASN A 66 37.19 49.53 22.22
N LYS A 67 37.76 48.48 22.82
CA LYS A 67 38.56 47.49 22.08
C LYS A 67 37.71 46.54 21.22
N GLN A 68 36.39 46.50 21.43
CA GLN A 68 35.48 45.66 20.65
C GLN A 68 35.00 46.38 19.38
N ASN A 69 34.72 45.60 18.34
CA ASN A 69 34.40 46.13 17.01
C ASN A 69 32.92 46.49 16.84
N SER A 70 32.01 45.77 17.51
CA SER A 70 30.56 46.00 17.39
C SER A 70 29.94 46.60 18.65
N GLU A 71 28.89 47.41 18.50
CA GLU A 71 28.14 47.99 19.64
C GLU A 71 27.64 46.94 20.67
N PRO A 72 27.06 45.79 20.29
CA PRO A 72 26.66 44.77 21.27
C PRO A 72 27.85 44.16 22.02
N GLU A 73 28.98 43.89 21.36
CA GLU A 73 30.19 43.39 22.02
C GLU A 73 30.76 44.43 23.00
N LYS A 74 30.68 45.74 22.66
CA LYS A 74 31.07 46.82 23.58
C LYS A 74 30.23 46.80 24.86
N CYS A 75 28.90 46.64 24.73
CA CYS A 75 28.01 46.50 25.89
C CYS A 75 28.34 45.27 26.74
N ILE A 76 28.58 44.12 26.11
CA ILE A 76 28.91 42.86 26.81
C ILE A 76 30.25 42.99 27.54
N ALA A 77 31.29 43.51 26.86
CA ALA A 77 32.60 43.72 27.45
C ALA A 77 32.56 44.69 28.64
N LEU A 78 31.71 45.71 28.57
CA LEU A 78 31.46 46.62 29.68
C LEU A 78 30.77 45.90 30.85
N ALA A 79 29.73 45.10 30.58
CA ALA A 79 28.96 44.39 31.62
C ALA A 79 29.79 43.34 32.41
N PHE A 80 30.82 42.75 31.78
CA PHE A 80 31.72 41.79 32.42
C PHE A 80 33.10 42.35 32.78
N CYS A 81 33.27 43.67 32.76
CA CYS A 81 34.56 44.29 33.07
C CYS A 81 34.98 44.07 34.54
N GLN A 82 36.27 43.77 34.76
CA GLN A 82 36.82 43.58 36.09
C GLN A 82 36.88 44.89 36.91
N SER A 83 36.83 46.06 36.29
CA SER A 83 36.83 47.34 37.02
C SER A 83 35.48 47.66 37.68
N ILE A 84 34.43 46.88 37.41
CA ILE A 84 33.12 47.00 38.07
C ILE A 84 33.24 46.64 39.55
N ASN A 85 32.48 47.37 40.39
CA ASN A 85 32.33 47.09 41.81
C ASN A 85 31.86 45.65 42.05
N ILE A 86 32.56 44.91 42.90
CA ILE A 86 32.31 43.48 43.16
C ILE A 86 30.86 43.18 43.59
N ARG A 87 30.18 44.16 44.21
CA ARG A 87 28.76 44.05 44.61
C ARG A 87 27.79 44.03 43.43
N PHE A 88 28.16 44.66 42.32
CA PHE A 88 27.32 44.80 41.13
C PHE A 88 27.82 43.96 39.95
N ARG A 89 29.00 43.33 40.07
CA ARG A 89 29.51 42.40 39.06
C ARG A 89 28.49 41.29 38.82
N LEU A 90 28.18 41.03 37.55
CA LEU A 90 27.44 39.85 37.15
C LEU A 90 28.29 38.63 37.52
N GLN A 91 27.91 37.95 38.59
CA GLN A 91 28.52 36.67 38.95
C GLN A 91 27.85 35.59 38.10
N PRO A 92 28.64 34.71 37.47
CA PRO A 92 28.05 33.47 36.99
C PRO A 92 27.52 32.72 38.22
N PHE A 93 26.33 32.11 38.12
CA PHE A 93 25.73 31.18 39.12
C PHE A 93 24.88 31.75 40.29
N ARG A 94 24.16 32.88 40.16
CA ARG A 94 23.14 33.26 41.16
C ARG A 94 21.71 33.24 40.60
N ASP A 95 20.88 32.32 41.11
CA ASP A 95 19.42 32.25 40.90
C ASP A 95 18.64 33.10 41.95
N ASP A 96 19.16 34.28 42.30
CA ASP A 96 18.52 35.18 43.26
C ASP A 96 17.84 36.34 42.50
N GLU A 97 16.68 36.81 42.97
CA GLU A 97 15.99 38.02 42.51
C GLU A 97 16.93 39.23 42.45
N SER A 98 17.98 39.27 43.28
CA SER A 98 19.02 40.31 43.22
C SER A 98 19.80 40.38 41.89
N TYR A 99 19.82 39.30 41.10
CA TYR A 99 20.50 39.25 39.80
C TYR A 99 19.73 40.04 38.72
N SER A 100 18.40 39.92 38.69
CA SER A 100 17.54 40.60 37.70
C SER A 100 17.35 42.09 38.00
N GLU A 101 17.54 42.50 39.25
CA GLU A 101 17.49 43.91 39.65
C GLU A 101 18.75 44.70 39.29
N SER A 102 19.86 44.03 38.94
CA SER A 102 21.14 44.65 38.58
C SER A 102 21.03 45.54 37.35
N TRP A 103 21.63 46.73 37.42
CA TRP A 103 21.73 47.67 36.30
C TRP A 103 22.49 47.09 35.10
N LEU A 104 23.48 46.23 35.36
CA LEU A 104 24.20 45.53 34.29
C LEU A 104 23.33 44.48 33.62
N PHE A 105 22.46 43.81 34.38
CA PHE A 105 21.50 42.85 33.80
C PHE A 105 20.45 43.58 32.95
N LYS A 106 19.88 44.69 33.44
CA LYS A 106 18.94 45.53 32.69
C LYS A 106 19.56 46.09 31.40
N LEU A 107 20.84 46.48 31.45
CA LEU A 107 21.59 46.82 30.24
C LEU A 107 21.62 45.65 29.26
N LEU A 108 22.01 44.45 29.70
CA LEU A 108 22.08 43.27 28.84
C LEU A 108 20.70 42.86 28.30
N THR A 109 19.61 43.03 29.05
CA THR A 109 18.24 42.83 28.58
C THR A 109 17.90 43.78 27.43
N ASP A 110 18.22 45.08 27.57
CA ASP A 110 18.00 46.03 26.49
C ASP A 110 18.89 45.77 25.27
N VAL A 111 20.13 45.28 25.48
CA VAL A 111 21.03 44.86 24.39
C VAL A 111 20.43 43.67 23.64
N ALA A 112 19.91 42.67 24.35
CA ALA A 112 19.21 41.53 23.75
C ALA A 112 18.02 42.02 22.90
N ASN A 113 17.18 42.89 23.46
CA ASN A 113 15.99 43.41 22.78
C ASN A 113 16.32 44.30 21.58
N THR A 114 17.43 45.04 21.64
CA THR A 114 17.81 46.00 20.60
C THR A 114 18.53 45.32 19.43
N TYR A 115 19.45 44.40 19.71
CA TYR A 115 20.35 43.82 18.70
C TYR A 115 20.03 42.36 18.37
N PHE A 116 19.38 41.61 19.28
CA PHE A 116 19.12 40.17 19.13
C PHE A 116 17.66 39.80 19.45
N PRO A 117 16.64 40.51 18.91
CA PRO A 117 15.24 40.33 19.32
C PRO A 117 14.68 38.93 19.00
N THR A 118 15.31 38.19 18.10
CA THR A 118 14.86 36.87 17.63
C THR A 118 15.87 35.74 17.84
N SER A 119 17.06 36.02 18.39
CA SER A 119 18.12 35.01 18.49
C SER A 119 18.92 35.11 19.80
N PRO A 120 18.43 34.46 20.88
CA PRO A 120 19.18 34.28 22.12
C PRO A 120 20.56 33.64 21.91
N TYR A 121 20.69 32.73 20.94
CA TYR A 121 21.97 32.08 20.65
C TYR A 121 22.99 33.04 20.04
N SER A 122 22.55 33.95 19.16
CA SER A 122 23.42 35.01 18.65
C SER A 122 23.89 35.94 19.76
N PHE A 123 23.00 36.27 20.70
CA PHE A 123 23.38 37.09 21.85
C PHE A 123 24.43 36.37 22.72
N TYR A 124 24.25 35.08 22.96
CA TYR A 124 25.24 34.26 23.66
C TYR A 124 26.61 34.26 22.95
N LYS A 125 26.61 34.10 21.62
CA LYS A 125 27.81 34.09 20.77
C LYS A 125 28.44 35.46 20.56
N ALA A 126 27.74 36.55 20.83
CA ALA A 126 28.26 37.92 20.76
C ALA A 126 29.28 38.25 21.87
N GLY A 127 29.68 37.27 22.69
CA GLY A 127 30.76 37.40 23.68
C GLY A 127 30.40 36.90 25.07
N ILE A 128 29.13 36.61 25.34
CA ILE A 128 28.68 36.07 26.64
C ILE A 128 29.29 34.69 26.89
N GLU A 129 29.51 33.88 25.86
CA GLU A 129 30.13 32.55 25.97
C GLU A 129 31.54 32.56 26.60
N ARG A 130 32.25 33.70 26.54
CA ARG A 130 33.56 33.88 27.18
C ARG A 130 33.45 33.97 28.71
N HIS A 131 32.27 34.29 29.21
CA HIS A 131 31.96 34.52 30.61
C HIS A 131 31.06 33.43 31.19
N PHE A 132 30.19 32.84 30.36
CA PHE A 132 29.34 31.70 30.68
C PHE A 132 29.65 30.55 29.75
N SER A 133 30.24 29.47 30.25
CA SER A 133 30.59 28.31 29.41
C SER A 133 29.38 27.44 29.03
N SER A 134 28.23 27.64 29.65
CA SER A 134 27.00 26.88 29.41
C SER A 134 25.92 27.78 28.82
N TYR A 135 25.45 27.42 27.63
CA TYR A 135 24.32 28.08 26.99
C TYR A 135 23.03 27.90 27.80
N ALA A 136 22.81 26.72 28.40
CA ALA A 136 21.63 26.47 29.22
C ALA A 136 21.56 27.41 30.43
N LEU A 137 22.68 27.60 31.15
CA LEU A 137 22.74 28.55 32.26
C LEU A 137 22.47 29.99 31.80
N PHE A 138 23.01 30.39 30.66
CA PHE A 138 22.74 31.70 30.09
C PHE A 138 21.24 31.89 29.82
N VAL A 139 20.59 30.90 29.19
CA VAL A 139 19.17 30.92 28.84
C VAL A 139 18.31 31.02 30.09
N ARG A 140 18.54 30.16 31.10
CA ARG A 140 17.81 30.21 32.37
C ARG A 140 17.91 31.58 33.04
N ASN A 141 19.12 32.13 33.11
CA ASN A 141 19.35 33.40 33.81
C ASN A 141 18.78 34.62 33.09
N HIS A 142 18.75 34.62 31.74
CA HIS A 142 18.29 35.78 30.96
C HIS A 142 16.84 35.69 30.49
N TYR A 143 16.31 34.48 30.30
CA TYR A 143 14.98 34.24 29.71
C TYR A 143 14.06 33.40 30.60
N GLY A 144 14.58 32.77 31.66
CA GLY A 144 13.83 31.92 32.58
C GLY A 144 13.69 30.47 32.12
N ASP A 145 13.30 29.60 33.05
CA ASP A 145 13.17 28.15 32.83
C ASP A 145 12.08 27.80 31.80
N GLU A 146 11.00 28.58 31.73
CA GLU A 146 9.90 28.34 30.78
C GLU A 146 10.36 28.51 29.32
N PHE A 147 11.41 29.30 29.07
CA PHE A 147 11.87 29.58 27.70
C PHE A 147 12.34 28.33 26.96
N PHE A 148 12.90 27.35 27.67
CA PHE A 148 13.33 26.06 27.10
C PHE A 148 12.20 25.27 26.41
N PHE A 149 10.94 25.59 26.72
CA PHE A 149 9.77 24.90 26.16
C PHE A 149 9.04 25.73 25.10
N THR A 150 9.63 26.85 24.65
CA THR A 150 8.98 27.78 23.72
C THR A 150 9.47 27.61 22.28
N LYS A 151 8.59 27.90 21.31
CA LYS A 151 8.95 27.86 19.87
C LYS A 151 10.17 28.72 19.53
N PRO A 152 10.34 29.96 20.04
CA PRO A 152 11.51 30.78 19.74
C PRO A 152 12.85 30.17 20.16
N PHE A 153 12.91 29.38 21.24
CA PHE A 153 14.14 28.69 21.66
C PHE A 153 14.63 27.70 20.60
N PHE A 154 13.71 26.89 20.05
CA PHE A 154 14.04 25.91 19.01
C PHE A 154 14.18 26.55 17.63
N ASN A 155 13.44 27.62 17.34
CA ASN A 155 13.41 28.27 16.03
C ASN A 155 14.33 29.49 15.90
N ASP A 156 15.29 29.66 16.81
CA ASP A 156 16.37 30.62 16.64
C ASP A 156 17.11 30.36 15.31
N ASP A 157 17.12 31.35 14.41
CA ASP A 157 17.62 31.20 13.04
C ASP A 157 19.12 30.86 13.00
N VAL A 158 19.91 31.51 13.85
CA VAL A 158 21.37 31.30 13.88
C VAL A 158 21.67 29.95 14.53
N PHE A 159 20.96 29.60 15.59
CA PHE A 159 21.06 28.27 16.18
C PHE A 159 20.56 27.16 15.24
N GLY A 160 19.57 27.48 14.39
CA GLY A 160 19.04 26.62 13.33
C GLY A 160 20.00 26.43 12.16
N SER A 161 20.94 27.34 11.96
CA SER A 161 21.95 27.29 10.89
C SER A 161 23.19 26.45 11.24
N LEU A 162 23.32 26.02 12.51
CA LEU A 162 24.39 25.11 12.93
C LEU A 162 24.28 23.77 12.21
N ASN A 163 25.41 23.06 12.11
CA ASN A 163 25.34 21.67 11.65
C ASN A 163 24.60 20.80 12.68
N ASN A 164 24.00 19.70 12.20
CA ASN A 164 23.13 18.86 13.02
C ASN A 164 23.82 18.32 14.29
N ASN A 165 25.10 17.95 14.20
CA ASN A 165 25.85 17.40 15.33
C ASN A 165 26.09 18.44 16.44
N GLU A 166 26.47 19.67 16.07
CA GLU A 166 26.67 20.77 17.01
C GLU A 166 25.37 21.15 17.70
N ARG A 167 24.28 21.27 16.93
CA ARG A 167 22.95 21.60 17.46
C ARG A 167 22.45 20.52 18.41
N MET A 168 22.55 19.25 18.01
CA MET A 168 22.18 18.11 18.87
C MET A 168 23.00 18.09 20.16
N GLY A 169 24.31 18.34 20.08
CA GLY A 169 25.18 18.42 21.26
C GLY A 169 24.70 19.48 22.26
N ILE A 170 24.35 20.67 21.78
CA ILE A 170 23.84 21.76 22.62
C ILE A 170 22.49 21.41 23.24
N PHE A 171 21.57 20.81 22.48
CA PHE A 171 20.29 20.38 23.03
C PHE A 171 20.41 19.26 24.05
N TRP A 172 21.33 18.31 23.87
CA TRP A 172 21.62 17.29 24.89
C TRP A 172 22.22 17.91 26.14
N ASP A 173 23.10 18.91 26.02
CA ASP A 173 23.60 19.65 27.17
C ASP A 173 22.49 20.41 27.91
N CYS A 174 21.53 21.00 27.19
CA CYS A 174 20.31 21.57 27.79
C CYS A 174 19.43 20.51 28.46
N PHE A 175 19.27 19.33 27.86
CA PHE A 175 18.52 18.22 28.46
C PHE A 175 19.15 17.76 29.78
N TYR A 176 20.47 17.58 29.83
CA TYR A 176 21.18 17.22 31.06
C TYR A 176 21.07 18.31 32.13
N PHE A 177 21.08 19.57 31.71
CA PHE A 177 20.86 20.70 32.61
C PHE A 177 19.45 20.71 33.23
N ILE A 178 18.42 20.46 32.43
CA ILE A 178 17.01 20.43 32.88
C ILE A 178 16.71 19.17 33.70
N ALA A 179 17.35 18.05 33.36
CA ALA A 179 17.16 16.76 34.01
C ALA A 179 18.50 16.15 34.47
N PRO A 180 19.11 16.70 35.55
CA PRO A 180 20.37 16.21 36.12
C PRO A 180 20.40 14.71 36.46
N PRO A 181 19.28 14.03 36.81
CA PRO A 181 19.30 12.58 37.00
C PRO A 181 19.88 11.78 35.82
N PHE A 182 19.83 12.32 34.60
CA PHE A 182 20.40 11.68 33.40
C PHE A 182 21.92 11.90 33.22
N ASP A 183 22.57 12.74 34.03
CA ASP A 183 24.02 13.01 33.94
C ASP A 183 24.87 11.73 34.03
N CYS A 184 24.38 10.71 34.74
CA CYS A 184 25.05 9.42 34.82
C CYS A 184 25.26 8.76 33.45
N LEU A 185 24.39 9.02 32.47
CA LEU A 185 24.51 8.53 31.10
C LEU A 185 25.59 9.28 30.30
N LYS A 186 25.87 10.54 30.66
CA LYS A 186 26.93 11.36 30.06
C LYS A 186 28.30 10.97 30.60
N TYR A 187 28.42 10.91 31.92
CA TYR A 187 29.70 10.70 32.61
C TYR A 187 30.01 9.22 32.94
N ARG A 188 29.11 8.29 32.59
CA ARG A 188 29.20 6.86 32.92
C ARG A 188 29.41 6.60 34.42
N SER A 189 28.68 7.35 35.25
CA SER A 189 28.68 7.20 36.71
C SER A 189 27.57 6.26 37.18
N ASP A 190 27.46 6.02 38.49
CA ASP A 190 26.41 5.15 39.06
C ASP A 190 25.00 5.63 38.67
N ALA A 191 24.22 4.73 38.05
CA ALA A 191 22.86 4.99 37.57
C ALA A 191 21.78 4.44 38.52
N SER A 192 22.16 3.91 39.70
CA SER A 192 21.24 3.36 40.70
C SER A 192 20.12 4.34 41.09
N SER A 193 20.45 5.62 41.28
CA SER A 193 19.50 6.68 41.61
C SER A 193 18.53 6.96 40.46
N LEU A 194 19.01 7.01 39.21
CA LEU A 194 18.16 7.23 38.03
C LEU A 194 17.15 6.09 37.88
N LEU A 195 17.61 4.83 37.99
CA LEU A 195 16.74 3.66 37.87
C LEU A 195 15.68 3.60 38.97
N LYS A 196 16.03 3.97 40.19
CA LYS A 196 15.07 4.05 41.31
C LYS A 196 13.95 5.06 41.02
N GLU A 197 14.29 6.24 40.53
CA GLU A 197 13.31 7.28 40.21
C GLU A 197 12.47 6.92 38.98
N LEU A 198 13.08 6.38 37.93
CA LEU A 198 12.35 5.88 36.75
C LEU A 198 11.39 4.73 37.12
N LEU A 199 11.79 3.86 38.04
CA LEU A 199 10.92 2.82 38.53
C LEU A 199 9.76 3.39 39.34
N SER A 200 10.01 4.41 40.17
CA SER A 200 8.95 5.13 40.88
C SER A 200 7.95 5.75 39.90
N LEU A 201 8.42 6.30 38.77
CA LEU A 201 7.56 6.84 37.71
C LEU A 201 6.80 5.73 36.94
N ALA A 202 7.45 4.61 36.66
CA ALA A 202 6.81 3.47 36.00
C ALA A 202 5.70 2.83 36.85
N THR A 203 5.81 2.94 38.18
CA THR A 203 4.89 2.35 39.16
C THR A 203 3.94 3.36 39.80
N SER A 204 4.02 4.66 39.47
CA SER A 204 3.23 5.72 40.11
C SER A 204 1.72 5.64 39.85
N ASN A 205 1.27 4.86 38.86
CA ASN A 205 -0.15 4.52 38.72
C ASN A 205 -0.67 3.59 39.83
N VAL A 206 0.21 3.04 40.67
CA VAL A 206 -0.08 2.06 41.74
C VAL A 206 0.15 2.65 43.15
N ILE A 207 0.98 3.69 43.28
CA ILE A 207 1.37 4.27 44.58
C ILE A 207 1.13 5.78 44.57
N SER A 208 0.06 6.22 45.24
CA SER A 208 -0.25 7.64 45.42
C SER A 208 0.71 8.30 46.41
N GLY A 209 1.58 9.19 45.92
CA GLY A 209 2.44 10.06 46.72
C GLY A 209 2.98 11.22 45.87
N PRO A 210 3.40 12.36 46.47
CA PRO A 210 4.01 13.46 45.73
C PRO A 210 5.31 13.00 45.08
N HIS A 211 5.53 13.37 43.82
CA HIS A 211 6.77 13.07 43.10
C HIS A 211 7.97 13.72 43.79
N SER A 212 9.10 13.00 43.81
CA SER A 212 10.37 13.57 44.28
C SER A 212 10.82 14.70 43.35
N GLU A 213 11.70 15.58 43.83
CA GLU A 213 12.35 16.61 43.02
C GLU A 213 13.09 16.03 41.80
N HIS A 214 13.70 14.85 41.95
CA HIS A 214 14.38 14.14 40.89
C HIS A 214 13.39 13.58 39.85
N SER A 215 12.27 13.01 40.32
CA SER A 215 11.17 12.55 39.45
C SER A 215 10.56 13.71 38.65
N ASN A 216 10.34 14.88 39.26
CA ASN A 216 9.87 16.08 38.56
C ASN A 216 10.87 16.57 37.51
N SER A 217 12.17 16.55 37.82
CA SER A 217 13.23 16.93 36.87
C SER A 217 13.27 15.98 35.67
N ILE A 218 13.07 14.67 35.88
CA ILE A 218 12.94 13.68 34.79
C ILE A 218 11.73 14.02 33.91
N LEU A 219 10.57 14.31 34.50
CA LEU A 219 9.37 14.68 33.74
C LEU A 219 9.57 15.97 32.92
N LEU A 220 10.27 16.97 33.47
CA LEU A 220 10.65 18.19 32.75
C LEU A 220 11.61 17.89 31.58
N GLY A 221 12.60 17.01 31.78
CA GLY A 221 13.48 16.55 30.70
C GLY A 221 12.72 15.85 29.58
N LEU A 222 11.76 14.99 29.92
CA LEU A 222 10.89 14.34 28.92
C LEU A 222 10.02 15.36 28.19
N ASN A 223 9.49 16.36 28.90
CA ASN A 223 8.74 17.45 28.27
C ASN A 223 9.61 18.28 27.31
N PHE A 224 10.88 18.49 27.67
CA PHE A 224 11.85 19.15 26.80
C PHE A 224 12.09 18.35 25.53
N LEU A 225 12.30 17.03 25.63
CA LEU A 225 12.44 16.15 24.47
C LEU A 225 11.19 16.18 23.57
N LYS A 226 9.99 16.10 24.15
CA LYS A 226 8.74 16.20 23.39
C LYS A 226 8.63 17.53 22.63
N THR A 227 9.01 18.62 23.28
CA THR A 227 8.97 19.96 22.70
C THR A 227 10.01 20.15 21.60
N TRP A 228 11.22 19.62 21.81
CA TRP A 228 12.27 19.60 20.82
C TRP A 228 11.83 18.86 19.56
N LEU A 229 11.39 17.60 19.71
CA LEU A 229 10.93 16.78 18.58
C LEU A 229 9.81 17.46 17.81
N LYS A 230 8.84 18.05 18.51
CA LYS A 230 7.74 18.79 17.90
C LYS A 230 8.23 19.90 16.98
N TYR A 231 9.02 20.84 17.49
CA TYR A 231 9.39 22.03 16.72
C TYR A 231 10.43 21.74 15.63
N ASP A 232 11.37 20.82 15.87
CA ASP A 232 12.32 20.44 14.83
C ASP A 232 11.68 19.57 13.73
N ALA A 233 10.64 18.78 14.04
CA ALA A 233 9.84 18.10 13.03
C ALA A 233 9.00 19.08 12.20
N GLU A 234 8.37 20.08 12.82
CA GLU A 234 7.63 21.16 12.12
C GLU A 234 8.52 21.89 11.10
N MET A 235 9.79 22.08 11.44
CA MET A 235 10.79 22.78 10.62
C MET A 235 11.55 21.85 9.65
N GLY A 236 11.27 20.54 9.66
CA GLY A 236 11.94 19.56 8.81
C GLY A 236 13.43 19.35 9.11
N ARG A 237 13.88 19.63 10.34
CA ARG A 237 15.28 19.47 10.76
C ARG A 237 15.60 18.07 11.29
N ILE A 238 14.57 17.36 11.76
CA ILE A 238 14.67 15.98 12.24
C ILE A 238 13.90 15.07 11.29
N SER A 239 14.50 13.91 10.99
CA SER A 239 13.85 12.85 10.23
C SER A 239 12.67 12.27 11.00
N PHE A 240 11.60 11.89 10.30
CA PHE A 240 10.53 11.07 10.89
C PHE A 240 11.01 9.66 11.29
N ASP A 241 12.19 9.23 10.84
CA ASP A 241 12.84 8.01 11.30
C ASP A 241 13.48 8.22 12.67
N SER A 242 12.75 7.78 13.71
CA SER A 242 13.16 7.86 15.11
C SER A 242 14.51 7.19 15.39
N SER A 243 14.90 6.18 14.61
CA SER A 243 16.17 5.48 14.81
C SER A 243 17.37 6.43 14.66
N THR A 244 17.28 7.38 13.72
CA THR A 244 18.34 8.36 13.48
C THR A 244 18.48 9.37 14.61
N PHE A 245 17.37 9.71 15.28
CA PHE A 245 17.39 10.63 16.42
C PHE A 245 17.90 9.94 17.70
N PHE A 246 17.51 8.68 17.92
CA PHE A 246 17.86 7.96 19.13
C PHE A 246 19.24 7.30 19.09
N TRP A 247 19.86 7.16 17.92
CA TRP A 247 21.19 6.56 17.78
C TRP A 247 22.30 7.43 18.38
N ASP A 248 23.23 6.79 19.09
CA ASP A 248 24.30 7.37 19.92
C ASP A 248 23.82 8.44 20.91
N SER A 249 22.52 8.40 21.25
CA SER A 249 21.89 9.39 22.12
C SER A 249 21.87 8.94 23.58
N PRO A 250 21.59 9.85 24.53
CA PRO A 250 21.33 9.49 25.92
C PRO A 250 20.17 8.49 26.06
N TRP A 251 19.21 8.51 25.12
CA TRP A 251 18.10 7.56 25.11
C TRP A 251 18.56 6.13 24.81
N GLU A 252 19.42 5.91 23.82
CA GLU A 252 19.98 4.57 23.53
C GLU A 252 20.81 4.04 24.71
N LYS A 253 21.56 4.92 25.38
CA LYS A 253 22.30 4.57 26.61
C LYS A 253 21.35 4.15 27.73
N LEU A 254 20.22 4.84 27.87
CA LEU A 254 19.17 4.49 28.84
C LEU A 254 18.53 3.13 28.51
N GLU A 255 18.19 2.90 27.23
CA GLU A 255 17.69 1.61 26.77
C GLU A 255 18.69 0.50 27.12
N SER A 256 19.95 0.63 26.70
CA SER A 256 21.00 -0.34 27.00
C SER A 256 21.13 -0.62 28.50
N LEU A 257 21.05 0.41 29.34
CA LEU A 257 21.11 0.27 30.80
C LEU A 257 19.95 -0.59 31.34
N ILE A 258 18.72 -0.26 30.95
CA ILE A 258 17.51 -0.96 31.42
C ILE A 258 17.49 -2.42 30.92
N TRP A 259 17.95 -2.66 29.68
CA TRP A 259 18.01 -4.01 29.11
C TRP A 259 19.10 -4.89 29.73
N GLN A 260 20.26 -4.32 30.09
CA GLN A 260 21.42 -5.07 30.59
C GLN A 260 21.43 -5.29 32.10
N GLN A 261 20.73 -4.45 32.88
CA GLN A 261 20.75 -4.56 34.33
C GLN A 261 19.65 -5.50 34.84
N PRO A 262 19.98 -6.69 35.36
CA PRO A 262 19.00 -7.57 35.97
C PRO A 262 18.50 -6.93 37.27
N LEU A 263 17.20 -6.72 37.38
CA LEU A 263 16.54 -6.39 38.65
C LEU A 263 16.08 -7.70 39.31
N ASP A 264 16.18 -7.79 40.64
CA ASP A 264 15.81 -9.00 41.40
C ASP A 264 14.32 -9.38 41.30
N ASN A 265 13.47 -8.50 40.75
CA ASN A 265 12.05 -8.71 40.57
C ASN A 265 11.65 -8.53 39.09
N GLU A 266 11.20 -9.62 38.45
CA GLU A 266 10.80 -9.66 37.04
C GLU A 266 9.59 -8.77 36.73
N GLU A 267 8.61 -8.65 37.63
CA GLU A 267 7.43 -7.81 37.43
C GLU A 267 7.82 -6.32 37.38
N ILE A 268 8.72 -5.92 38.28
CA ILE A 268 9.27 -4.56 38.37
C ILE A 268 10.10 -4.22 37.13
N HIS A 269 10.91 -5.17 36.64
CA HIS A 269 11.67 -5.01 35.40
C HIS A 269 10.75 -4.89 34.17
N SER A 270 9.67 -5.66 34.14
CA SER A 270 8.65 -5.61 33.10
C SER A 270 7.93 -4.25 33.07
N SER A 271 7.54 -3.70 34.24
CA SER A 271 6.92 -2.37 34.32
C SER A 271 7.85 -1.27 33.79
N LEU A 272 9.14 -1.31 34.13
CA LEU A 272 10.11 -0.32 33.66
C LEU A 272 10.33 -0.40 32.14
N LYS A 273 10.43 -1.61 31.58
CA LYS A 273 10.49 -1.82 30.12
C LYS A 273 9.26 -1.29 29.41
N ASN A 274 8.06 -1.63 29.92
CA ASN A 274 6.82 -1.15 29.35
C ASN A 274 6.72 0.38 29.40
N TRP A 275 7.17 1.02 30.48
CA TRP A 275 7.22 2.48 30.57
C TRP A 275 8.16 3.09 29.52
N LEU A 276 9.34 2.51 29.34
CA LEU A 276 10.32 2.97 28.35
C LEU A 276 9.78 2.83 26.92
N ASP A 277 9.23 1.67 26.58
CA ASP A 277 8.64 1.38 25.26
C ASP A 277 7.44 2.29 24.98
N ASN A 278 6.56 2.50 25.96
CA ASN A 278 5.44 3.46 25.85
C ASN A 278 5.96 4.88 25.60
N THR A 279 6.97 5.32 26.34
CA THR A 279 7.51 6.67 26.19
C THR A 279 8.17 6.85 24.83
N LYS A 280 8.92 5.85 24.35
CA LYS A 280 9.50 5.86 23.00
C LYS A 280 8.42 5.98 21.93
N ARG A 281 7.35 5.17 22.01
CA ARG A 281 6.21 5.25 21.08
C ARG A 281 5.55 6.62 21.06
N GLU A 282 5.38 7.27 22.22
CA GLU A 282 4.84 8.63 22.28
C GLU A 282 5.74 9.65 21.59
N LEU A 283 7.07 9.53 21.73
CA LEU A 283 8.02 10.37 21.01
C LEU A 283 7.99 10.12 19.50
N GLU A 284 7.85 8.87 19.07
CA GLU A 284 7.68 8.49 17.66
C GLU A 284 6.36 9.04 17.08
N LYS A 285 5.26 8.93 17.83
CA LYS A 285 3.97 9.54 17.46
C LYS A 285 4.12 11.04 17.24
N LEU A 286 4.79 11.74 18.16
CA LEU A 286 5.01 13.19 18.06
C LEU A 286 5.82 13.56 16.81
N LEU A 287 6.88 12.82 16.48
CA LEU A 287 7.65 13.03 15.26
C LEU A 287 6.76 12.89 14.01
N LEU A 288 5.98 11.82 13.93
CA LEU A 288 5.11 11.55 12.78
C LEU A 288 4.02 12.62 12.61
N LEU A 289 3.39 13.05 13.71
CA LEU A 289 2.31 14.04 13.69
C LEU A 289 2.80 15.44 13.30
N ASN A 290 4.00 15.84 13.75
CA ASN A 290 4.51 17.19 13.52
C ASN A 290 5.39 17.31 12.26
N PHE A 291 5.68 16.20 11.56
CA PHE A 291 6.44 16.24 10.31
C PHE A 291 5.71 17.01 9.22
N ASN A 292 6.36 18.04 8.68
CA ASN A 292 5.80 18.90 7.65
C ASN A 292 5.88 18.27 6.25
N LEU A 293 4.82 17.55 5.86
CA LEU A 293 4.72 16.96 4.52
C LEU A 293 4.56 17.98 3.38
N ALA A 294 4.14 19.23 3.65
CA ALA A 294 3.86 20.20 2.60
C ALA A 294 5.12 20.58 1.79
N ASN A 295 6.30 20.49 2.41
CA ASN A 295 7.59 20.77 1.79
C ASN A 295 8.38 19.50 1.44
N ALA A 296 7.83 18.31 1.69
CA ALA A 296 8.51 17.04 1.49
C ALA A 296 8.49 16.63 0.01
N SER A 297 9.56 15.99 -0.45
CA SER A 297 9.58 15.33 -1.75
C SER A 297 8.60 14.15 -1.79
N GLU A 298 8.26 13.68 -2.99
CA GLU A 298 7.41 12.48 -3.15
C GLU A 298 8.03 11.24 -2.48
N SER A 299 9.37 11.11 -2.52
CA SER A 299 10.10 10.02 -1.87
C SER A 299 9.98 10.09 -0.35
N GLU A 300 10.17 11.28 0.23
CA GLU A 300 10.04 11.48 1.68
C GLU A 300 8.60 11.26 2.15
N SER A 301 7.62 11.67 1.35
CA SER A 301 6.20 11.43 1.65
C SER A 301 5.86 9.93 1.69
N LYS A 302 6.42 9.14 0.76
CA LYS A 302 6.28 7.68 0.75
C LYS A 302 6.98 7.03 1.95
N GLN A 303 8.16 7.51 2.32
CA GLN A 303 8.88 7.02 3.49
C GLN A 303 8.11 7.33 4.78
N TRP A 304 7.66 8.57 4.97
CA TRP A 304 6.80 8.96 6.10
C TRP A 304 5.56 8.05 6.19
N ALA A 305 4.87 7.80 5.07
CA ALA A 305 3.69 6.93 5.03
C ALA A 305 4.00 5.48 5.44
N ASN A 306 5.17 4.96 5.05
CA ASN A 306 5.64 3.65 5.50
C ASN A 306 6.00 3.65 7.01
N HIS A 307 6.52 4.74 7.56
CA HIS A 307 6.81 4.83 8.99
C HIS A 307 5.54 4.90 9.84
N ILE A 308 4.54 5.70 9.45
CA ILE A 308 3.25 5.72 10.17
C ILE A 308 2.49 4.38 10.03
N GLU A 309 2.65 3.68 8.91
CA GLU A 309 2.12 2.31 8.75
C GLU A 309 2.75 1.35 9.76
N ARG A 310 4.09 1.40 9.92
CA ARG A 310 4.81 0.56 10.89
C ARG A 310 4.40 0.89 12.31
N TYR A 311 4.33 2.17 12.64
CA TYR A 311 3.86 2.65 13.94
C TYR A 311 2.46 2.12 14.28
N PHE A 312 1.51 2.17 13.32
CA PHE A 312 0.19 1.58 13.53
C PHE A 312 0.23 0.04 13.65
N GLY A 313 1.13 -0.61 12.91
CA GLY A 313 1.40 -2.05 13.05
C GLY A 313 1.94 -2.43 14.43
N ASP A 314 2.72 -1.56 15.08
CA ASP A 314 3.18 -1.73 16.45
C ASP A 314 2.03 -1.63 17.46
N ILE A 315 1.12 -0.66 17.29
CA ILE A 315 -0.11 -0.59 18.09
C ILE A 315 -0.88 -1.92 18.00
N TYR A 316 -1.08 -2.44 16.79
CA TYR A 316 -1.74 -3.74 16.59
C TYR A 316 -1.06 -4.88 17.37
N ARG A 317 0.28 -4.97 17.30
CA ARG A 317 1.06 -6.00 18.02
C ARG A 317 0.90 -5.88 19.54
N HIS A 318 0.92 -4.66 20.07
CA HIS A 318 0.75 -4.43 21.51
C HIS A 318 -0.65 -4.80 21.98
N LEU A 319 -1.67 -4.39 21.22
CA LEU A 319 -3.04 -4.81 21.51
C LEU A 319 -3.18 -6.33 21.49
N GLN A 320 -2.44 -7.03 20.63
CA GLN A 320 -2.47 -8.49 20.56
C GLN A 320 -1.82 -9.18 21.77
N ILE A 321 -0.80 -8.58 22.38
CA ILE A 321 -0.14 -9.11 23.58
C ILE A 321 -1.07 -9.02 24.80
N ASP A 322 -1.89 -7.97 24.87
CA ASP A 322 -2.85 -7.76 25.97
C ASP A 322 -4.06 -8.72 25.94
N ILE A 323 -4.19 -9.54 24.88
CA ILE A 323 -5.35 -10.44 24.71
C ILE A 323 -5.15 -11.71 25.53
N ASP A 324 -6.09 -11.97 26.43
CA ASP A 324 -6.30 -13.32 26.94
C ASP A 324 -7.03 -14.18 25.88
N TRP A 325 -6.26 -15.04 25.21
CA TRP A 325 -6.77 -15.95 24.18
C TRP A 325 -7.86 -16.89 24.69
N ARG A 326 -8.01 -17.09 26.01
CA ARG A 326 -9.06 -17.92 26.60
C ARG A 326 -10.41 -17.21 26.68
N THR A 327 -10.42 -15.87 26.68
CA THR A 327 -11.61 -15.02 26.76
C THR A 327 -11.76 -14.12 25.53
N TYR A 328 -11.05 -14.45 24.44
CA TYR A 328 -10.96 -13.62 23.25
C TYR A 328 -12.30 -13.43 22.55
N GLU A 329 -12.77 -12.18 22.58
CA GLU A 329 -13.89 -11.70 21.78
C GLU A 329 -13.33 -10.88 20.61
N HIS A 330 -13.46 -11.42 19.38
CA HIS A 330 -12.97 -10.76 18.17
C HIS A 330 -13.52 -9.33 18.03
N ASP A 331 -14.81 -9.13 18.32
CA ASP A 331 -15.49 -7.83 18.15
C ASP A 331 -14.90 -6.74 19.07
N LYS A 332 -14.51 -7.08 20.31
CA LYS A 332 -13.89 -6.13 21.25
C LYS A 332 -12.53 -5.65 20.76
N PHE A 333 -11.74 -6.56 20.17
CA PHE A 333 -10.44 -6.22 19.61
C PHE A 333 -10.58 -5.30 18.39
N ASP A 334 -11.49 -5.64 17.47
CA ASP A 334 -11.74 -4.84 16.27
C ASP A 334 -12.24 -3.42 16.63
N ILE A 335 -13.09 -3.29 17.64
CA ILE A 335 -13.52 -1.98 18.18
C ILE A 335 -12.35 -1.20 18.76
N ARG A 336 -11.49 -1.82 19.58
CA ARG A 336 -10.32 -1.15 20.17
C ARG A 336 -9.35 -0.67 19.10
N LEU A 337 -9.03 -1.54 18.13
CA LEU A 337 -8.15 -1.20 17.01
C LEU A 337 -8.73 -0.08 16.13
N LYS A 338 -10.05 -0.08 15.91
CA LYS A 338 -10.77 1.00 15.21
C LYS A 338 -10.61 2.33 15.94
N ASN A 339 -10.81 2.34 17.26
CA ASN A 339 -10.68 3.57 18.06
C ASN A 339 -9.26 4.14 18.03
N GLU A 340 -8.22 3.29 18.11
CA GLU A 340 -6.82 3.74 17.99
C GLU A 340 -6.52 4.33 16.61
N LEU A 341 -7.07 3.73 15.54
CA LEU A 341 -6.91 4.26 14.18
C LEU A 341 -7.60 5.61 14.04
N GLU A 342 -8.82 5.75 14.56
CA GLU A 342 -9.59 7.00 14.49
C GLU A 342 -8.96 8.11 15.35
N ASP A 343 -8.46 7.79 16.54
CA ASP A 343 -7.68 8.73 17.37
C ASP A 343 -6.45 9.25 16.62
N LEU A 344 -5.65 8.33 16.05
CA LEU A 344 -4.47 8.71 15.29
C LEU A 344 -4.84 9.56 14.06
N CYS A 345 -5.83 9.13 13.27
CA CYS A 345 -6.26 9.86 12.08
C CYS A 345 -6.82 11.25 12.42
N SER A 346 -7.47 11.43 13.57
CA SER A 346 -8.00 12.73 14.00
C SER A 346 -6.91 13.76 14.32
N GLN A 347 -5.70 13.30 14.62
CA GLN A 347 -4.53 14.13 14.90
C GLN A 347 -3.71 14.45 13.65
N LEU A 348 -3.94 13.74 12.54
CA LEU A 348 -3.24 13.99 11.28
C LEU A 348 -3.83 15.19 10.55
N THR A 349 -2.95 15.97 9.92
CA THR A 349 -3.37 16.93 8.89
C THR A 349 -3.98 16.21 7.71
N ARG A 350 -4.74 16.95 6.88
CA ARG A 350 -5.36 16.39 5.69
C ARG A 350 -4.32 15.81 4.73
N GLU A 351 -3.21 16.51 4.53
CA GLU A 351 -2.11 16.12 3.65
C GLU A 351 -1.46 14.82 4.13
N GLN A 352 -1.25 14.67 5.44
CA GLN A 352 -0.74 13.44 6.07
C GLN A 352 -1.70 12.26 5.88
N LEU A 353 -2.99 12.47 6.14
CA LEU A 353 -3.98 11.41 5.94
C LEU A 353 -4.05 10.97 4.47
N GLU A 354 -4.09 11.92 3.53
CA GLU A 354 -4.10 11.62 2.10
C GLU A 354 -2.83 10.89 1.65
N ALA A 355 -1.65 11.28 2.15
CA ALA A 355 -0.38 10.62 1.84
C ALA A 355 -0.35 9.15 2.33
N TRP A 356 -0.87 8.89 3.54
CA TRP A 356 -0.92 7.53 4.09
C TRP A 356 -1.88 6.63 3.30
N ILE A 357 -3.08 7.14 2.99
CA ILE A 357 -4.06 6.40 2.19
C ILE A 357 -3.52 6.14 0.77
N GLN A 358 -2.91 7.15 0.14
CA GLN A 358 -2.30 7.04 -1.19
C GLN A 358 -1.21 5.97 -1.22
N TRP A 359 -0.36 5.93 -0.18
CA TRP A 359 0.67 4.92 -0.05
C TRP A 359 0.07 3.50 0.08
N SER A 360 -0.98 3.33 0.89
CA SER A 360 -1.69 2.04 1.04
C SER A 360 -2.27 1.55 -0.30
N VAL A 361 -2.90 2.44 -1.06
CA VAL A 361 -3.41 2.14 -2.41
C VAL A 361 -2.28 1.73 -3.36
N GLN A 362 -1.14 2.41 -3.30
CA GLN A 362 0.00 2.05 -4.15
C GLN A 362 0.55 0.66 -3.80
N GLN A 363 0.69 0.35 -2.51
CA GLN A 363 1.14 -0.97 -2.06
C GLN A 363 0.19 -2.10 -2.52
N ASP A 364 -1.11 -1.82 -2.51
CA ASP A 364 -2.10 -2.73 -3.06
C ASP A 364 -1.90 -2.99 -4.55
N PHE A 365 -1.69 -1.93 -5.32
CA PHE A 365 -1.49 -2.06 -6.77
C PHE A 365 -0.21 -2.83 -7.05
N ASP A 366 0.89 -2.48 -6.38
CA ASP A 366 2.17 -3.17 -6.50
C ASP A 366 2.02 -4.67 -6.15
N ARG A 367 1.27 -4.99 -5.09
CA ARG A 367 0.99 -6.38 -4.68
C ARG A 367 0.13 -7.12 -5.69
N VAL A 368 -0.93 -6.50 -6.20
CA VAL A 368 -1.84 -7.13 -7.17
C VAL A 368 -1.11 -7.37 -8.48
N LEU A 369 -0.40 -6.37 -9.00
CA LEU A 369 0.33 -6.44 -10.27
C LEU A 369 1.54 -7.39 -10.21
N SER A 370 2.21 -7.51 -9.05
CA SER A 370 3.29 -8.49 -8.87
C SER A 370 2.80 -9.93 -8.65
N ASN A 371 1.56 -10.11 -8.15
CA ASN A 371 1.00 -11.42 -7.88
C ASN A 371 0.34 -12.03 -9.12
N LYS A 372 0.91 -13.14 -9.62
CA LYS A 372 0.37 -13.91 -10.75
C LYS A 372 -0.83 -14.81 -10.39
N GLN A 373 -1.38 -14.69 -9.17
CA GLN A 373 -2.59 -15.42 -8.78
C GLN A 373 -3.83 -14.88 -9.50
N LYS A 374 -4.75 -15.78 -9.86
CA LYS A 374 -5.98 -15.47 -10.63
C LYS A 374 -7.03 -14.62 -9.87
N LEU A 375 -6.89 -14.47 -8.55
CA LEU A 375 -7.76 -13.65 -7.70
C LEU A 375 -6.84 -12.97 -6.70
N ALA A 376 -6.37 -11.77 -7.05
CA ALA A 376 -5.53 -11.01 -6.16
C ALA A 376 -6.36 -10.48 -4.99
N GLU A 377 -5.78 -10.49 -3.80
CA GLU A 377 -6.36 -9.85 -2.63
C GLU A 377 -5.62 -8.56 -2.36
N LEU A 378 -6.37 -7.49 -2.18
CA LEU A 378 -5.83 -6.23 -1.67
C LEU A 378 -5.32 -6.46 -0.23
N SER A 379 -4.40 -5.63 0.22
CA SER A 379 -3.83 -5.75 1.56
C SER A 379 -4.89 -5.49 2.63
N LYS A 380 -4.69 -6.15 3.79
CA LYS A 380 -5.43 -5.84 5.02
C LYS A 380 -5.26 -4.37 5.43
N SER A 381 -4.16 -3.75 5.00
CA SER A 381 -3.90 -2.32 5.20
C SER A 381 -5.00 -1.47 4.56
N SER A 382 -5.49 -1.81 3.37
CA SER A 382 -6.54 -1.05 2.70
C SER A 382 -7.96 -1.30 3.22
N GLU A 383 -8.22 -2.43 3.88
CA GLU A 383 -9.48 -2.63 4.61
C GLU A 383 -9.71 -1.53 5.65
N ARG A 384 -8.65 -0.88 6.16
CA ARG A 384 -8.78 0.26 7.06
C ARG A 384 -9.44 1.45 6.41
N TRP A 385 -9.29 1.70 5.12
CA TRP A 385 -9.77 2.95 4.51
C TRP A 385 -11.19 2.84 3.96
N VAL A 386 -11.67 1.63 3.76
CA VAL A 386 -13.02 1.35 3.24
C VAL A 386 -14.01 1.26 4.40
N CYS A 387 -14.27 2.44 4.98
CA CYS A 387 -15.27 2.69 6.03
C CYS A 387 -15.96 4.03 5.77
N GLU A 388 -17.10 4.29 6.42
CA GLU A 388 -17.90 5.51 6.20
C GLU A 388 -17.06 6.80 6.33
N THR A 389 -16.13 6.85 7.28
CA THR A 389 -15.28 8.01 7.57
C THR A 389 -14.30 8.36 6.45
N PHE A 390 -13.64 7.36 5.85
CA PHE A 390 -12.49 7.58 4.95
C PHE A 390 -12.75 7.20 3.49
N PHE A 391 -13.91 6.58 3.19
CA PHE A 391 -14.21 6.03 1.87
C PHE A 391 -14.14 7.06 0.76
N VAL A 392 -14.61 8.30 0.97
CA VAL A 392 -14.59 9.35 -0.06
C VAL A 392 -13.15 9.68 -0.48
N THR A 393 -12.25 9.83 0.50
CA THR A 393 -10.84 10.12 0.25
C THR A 393 -10.14 8.94 -0.41
N TRP A 394 -10.34 7.73 0.13
CA TRP A 394 -9.78 6.51 -0.44
C TRP A 394 -10.25 6.26 -1.86
N LYS A 395 -11.56 6.36 -2.13
CA LYS A 395 -12.16 6.18 -3.46
C LYS A 395 -11.56 7.13 -4.49
N ARG A 396 -11.36 8.41 -4.12
CA ARG A 396 -10.74 9.41 -5.01
C ARG A 396 -9.29 9.05 -5.33
N LEU A 397 -8.49 8.69 -4.32
CA LEU A 397 -7.08 8.33 -4.49
C LEU A 397 -6.92 7.01 -5.27
N PHE A 398 -7.76 6.02 -4.98
CA PHE A 398 -7.87 4.76 -5.72
C PHE A 398 -8.13 4.99 -7.20
N LEU A 399 -9.16 5.79 -7.55
CA LEU A 399 -9.49 6.10 -8.94
C LEU A 399 -8.36 6.88 -9.65
N ASN A 400 -7.73 7.83 -8.95
CA ASN A 400 -6.59 8.57 -9.49
C ASN A 400 -5.41 7.67 -9.84
N ASN A 401 -5.15 6.62 -9.04
CA ASN A 401 -4.11 5.64 -9.35
C ASN A 401 -4.54 4.68 -10.45
N LEU A 402 -5.79 4.21 -10.41
CA LEU A 402 -6.33 3.31 -11.43
C LEU A 402 -6.24 3.93 -12.82
N ASN A 403 -6.59 5.22 -12.95
CA ASN A 403 -6.56 5.94 -14.22
C ASN A 403 -5.14 6.17 -14.79
N LYS A 404 -4.08 5.92 -14.01
CA LYS A 404 -2.69 6.00 -14.48
C LYS A 404 -2.18 4.68 -15.06
N LEU A 405 -2.88 3.57 -14.80
CA LEU A 405 -2.51 2.24 -15.26
C LEU A 405 -2.97 1.99 -16.69
N GLU A 406 -2.30 1.07 -17.38
CA GLU A 406 -2.76 0.55 -18.66
C GLU A 406 -4.03 -0.30 -18.49
N VAL A 407 -4.84 -0.46 -19.54
CA VAL A 407 -6.14 -1.15 -19.48
C VAL A 407 -6.03 -2.59 -18.94
N GLU A 408 -4.94 -3.30 -19.26
CA GLU A 408 -4.68 -4.65 -18.76
C GLU A 408 -4.43 -4.67 -17.25
N GLU A 409 -3.65 -3.71 -16.74
CA GLU A 409 -3.34 -3.57 -15.32
C GLU A 409 -4.57 -3.12 -14.52
N GLN A 410 -5.36 -2.21 -15.08
CA GLN A 410 -6.66 -1.81 -14.52
C GLN A 410 -7.60 -3.02 -14.38
N LEU A 411 -7.69 -3.88 -15.41
CA LEU A 411 -8.48 -5.11 -15.35
C LEU A 411 -8.04 -6.01 -14.19
N HIS A 412 -6.72 -6.17 -14.03
CA HIS A 412 -6.14 -7.03 -12.99
C HIS A 412 -6.46 -6.50 -11.59
N VAL A 413 -6.31 -5.18 -11.37
CA VAL A 413 -6.67 -4.52 -10.11
C VAL A 413 -8.16 -4.64 -9.80
N LEU A 414 -9.04 -4.36 -10.77
CA LEU A 414 -10.50 -4.43 -10.55
C LEU A 414 -11.01 -5.87 -10.40
N SER A 415 -10.23 -6.87 -10.84
CA SER A 415 -10.52 -8.29 -10.64
C SER A 415 -10.23 -8.78 -9.21
N ALA A 416 -9.58 -7.95 -8.38
CA ALA A 416 -9.27 -8.27 -7.01
C ALA A 416 -10.54 -8.32 -6.12
N THR A 417 -10.43 -9.01 -4.99
CA THR A 417 -11.48 -9.00 -3.97
C THR A 417 -11.62 -7.61 -3.37
N PHE A 418 -12.86 -7.11 -3.32
CA PHE A 418 -13.18 -5.80 -2.73
C PHE A 418 -12.77 -5.77 -1.24
N PRO A 419 -11.98 -4.76 -0.78
CA PRO A 419 -11.53 -4.69 0.60
C PRO A 419 -12.58 -3.92 1.40
N ALA A 420 -13.35 -4.59 2.26
CA ALA A 420 -14.28 -3.92 3.15
C ALA A 420 -13.79 -4.02 4.59
N ARG A 421 -13.83 -2.91 5.35
CA ARG A 421 -13.56 -2.98 6.79
C ARG A 421 -14.63 -3.85 7.46
N ARG A 422 -14.21 -4.73 8.37
CA ARG A 422 -15.15 -5.47 9.24
C ARG A 422 -15.87 -4.52 10.19
N GLY A 423 -17.12 -4.82 10.50
CA GLY A 423 -17.94 -4.09 11.48
C GLY A 423 -18.64 -2.83 10.96
N GLU A 424 -18.53 -2.51 9.67
CA GLU A 424 -19.30 -1.42 9.05
C GLU A 424 -20.75 -1.85 8.75
N SER A 425 -21.63 -0.87 8.54
CA SER A 425 -23.06 -1.10 8.29
C SER A 425 -23.28 -1.95 7.02
N SER A 426 -24.29 -2.82 7.02
CA SER A 426 -24.62 -3.62 5.83
C SER A 426 -25.02 -2.73 4.65
N GLU A 427 -25.68 -1.60 4.91
CA GLU A 427 -26.00 -0.60 3.88
C GLU A 427 -24.75 -0.02 3.22
N PHE A 428 -23.75 0.39 4.01
CA PHE A 428 -22.49 0.93 3.49
C PHE A 428 -21.71 -0.11 2.67
N ILE A 429 -21.57 -1.33 3.20
CA ILE A 429 -20.85 -2.41 2.52
C ILE A 429 -21.53 -2.76 1.19
N CYS A 430 -22.87 -2.82 1.17
CA CYS A 430 -23.64 -3.03 -0.06
C CYS A 430 -23.39 -1.91 -1.08
N ALA A 431 -23.50 -0.64 -0.68
CA ALA A 431 -23.28 0.49 -1.58
C ALA A 431 -21.86 0.53 -2.17
N CYS A 432 -20.84 0.19 -1.38
CA CYS A 432 -19.46 0.17 -1.86
C CYS A 432 -19.20 -1.02 -2.79
N SER A 433 -19.75 -2.19 -2.46
CA SER A 433 -19.71 -3.38 -3.32
C SER A 433 -20.40 -3.13 -4.67
N GLU A 434 -21.55 -2.46 -4.66
CA GLU A 434 -22.25 -2.04 -5.88
C GLU A 434 -21.43 -1.06 -6.71
N TRP A 435 -20.76 -0.09 -6.08
CA TRP A 435 -19.87 0.82 -6.77
C TRP A 435 -18.67 0.09 -7.42
N TRP A 436 -18.01 -0.80 -6.68
CA TRP A 436 -16.89 -1.60 -7.20
C TRP A 436 -17.32 -2.49 -8.37
N ARG A 437 -18.46 -3.19 -8.21
CA ARG A 437 -19.08 -3.98 -9.29
C ARG A 437 -19.48 -3.12 -10.47
N GLY A 438 -19.96 -1.90 -10.24
CA GLY A 438 -20.29 -0.91 -11.26
C GLY A 438 -19.08 -0.60 -12.14
N LEU A 439 -17.94 -0.23 -11.53
CA LEU A 439 -16.68 0.02 -12.23
C LEU A 439 -16.25 -1.18 -13.08
N PHE A 440 -16.26 -2.38 -12.48
CA PHE A 440 -15.85 -3.59 -13.17
C PHE A 440 -16.81 -3.99 -14.31
N SER A 441 -18.12 -3.80 -14.12
CA SER A 441 -19.14 -4.19 -15.11
C SER A 441 -19.13 -3.33 -16.37
N GLN A 442 -18.87 -2.03 -16.22
CA GLN A 442 -18.80 -1.06 -17.32
C GLN A 442 -17.45 -1.10 -18.05
N PHE A 443 -16.46 -1.80 -17.48
CA PHE A 443 -15.09 -1.82 -17.99
C PHE A 443 -14.95 -2.20 -19.47
N PRO A 444 -15.68 -3.21 -20.01
CA PRO A 444 -15.61 -3.54 -21.43
C PRO A 444 -16.30 -2.55 -22.37
N GLU A 445 -17.05 -1.58 -21.82
CA GLU A 445 -17.78 -0.56 -22.57
C GLU A 445 -16.95 0.72 -22.78
N ILE A 446 -15.77 0.81 -22.14
CA ILE A 446 -14.83 1.91 -22.31
C ILE A 446 -14.29 1.92 -23.75
N ASP A 447 -14.23 3.11 -24.34
CA ASP A 447 -13.58 3.32 -25.63
C ASP A 447 -12.14 2.78 -25.59
N ASP A 448 -11.73 2.05 -26.63
CA ASP A 448 -10.42 1.38 -26.74
C ASP A 448 -10.17 0.15 -25.84
N PHE A 449 -11.18 -0.42 -25.17
CA PHE A 449 -10.99 -1.69 -24.44
C PHE A 449 -10.52 -2.82 -25.39
N PRO A 450 -9.33 -3.43 -25.16
CA PRO A 450 -8.80 -4.45 -26.05
C PRO A 450 -9.70 -5.69 -26.11
N LYS A 451 -10.11 -6.06 -27.33
CA LYS A 451 -10.98 -7.23 -27.54
C LYS A 451 -10.33 -8.54 -27.04
N THR A 452 -9.01 -8.61 -27.01
CA THR A 452 -8.23 -9.74 -26.50
C THR A 452 -8.39 -9.95 -24.99
N LEU A 453 -8.77 -8.92 -24.22
CA LEU A 453 -8.97 -8.99 -22.76
C LEU A 453 -10.40 -9.37 -22.36
N ILE A 454 -11.36 -9.36 -23.30
CA ILE A 454 -12.76 -9.74 -23.04
C ILE A 454 -12.89 -11.14 -22.41
N PRO A 455 -12.14 -12.17 -22.85
CA PRO A 455 -12.19 -13.48 -22.20
C PRO A 455 -11.76 -13.46 -20.74
N GLU A 456 -10.71 -12.71 -20.41
CA GLU A 456 -10.21 -12.58 -19.04
C GLU A 456 -11.21 -11.87 -18.14
N TRP A 457 -11.73 -10.72 -18.61
CA TRP A 457 -12.81 -10.01 -17.92
C TRP A 457 -14.04 -10.90 -17.72
N THR A 458 -14.47 -11.65 -18.74
CA THR A 458 -15.68 -12.48 -18.68
C THR A 458 -15.55 -13.56 -17.61
N ILE A 459 -14.37 -14.18 -17.49
CA ILE A 459 -14.13 -15.21 -16.47
C ILE A 459 -14.28 -14.63 -15.07
N THR A 460 -13.68 -13.48 -14.80
CA THR A 460 -13.84 -12.80 -13.52
C THR A 460 -15.30 -12.36 -13.31
N ALA A 461 -15.96 -11.81 -14.33
CA ALA A 461 -17.37 -11.41 -14.30
C ALA A 461 -18.29 -12.56 -13.90
N THR A 462 -18.07 -13.78 -14.41
CA THR A 462 -18.90 -14.95 -14.02
C THR A 462 -18.83 -15.30 -12.53
N ARG A 463 -17.76 -14.87 -11.85
CA ARG A 463 -17.57 -15.07 -10.40
C ARG A 463 -18.08 -13.90 -9.57
N CYS A 464 -18.06 -12.69 -10.10
CA CYS A 464 -18.32 -11.46 -9.32
C CYS A 464 -19.69 -10.81 -9.63
N LEU A 465 -20.28 -11.08 -10.81
CA LEU A 465 -21.51 -10.45 -11.31
C LEU A 465 -22.64 -11.47 -11.51
N HIS A 466 -22.97 -12.23 -10.47
CA HIS A 466 -23.95 -13.33 -10.54
C HIS A 466 -25.37 -12.93 -11.00
N GLU A 467 -25.76 -11.67 -10.82
CA GLU A 467 -27.09 -11.16 -11.16
C GLU A 467 -27.21 -10.69 -12.61
N GLN A 468 -26.09 -10.52 -13.32
CA GLN A 468 -26.07 -10.01 -14.69
C GLN A 468 -26.14 -11.13 -15.74
N ASN A 469 -26.81 -10.88 -16.86
CA ASN A 469 -26.84 -11.81 -17.99
C ASN A 469 -25.52 -11.74 -18.78
N LEU A 470 -24.55 -12.55 -18.37
CA LEU A 470 -23.22 -12.61 -18.98
C LEU A 470 -23.15 -13.51 -20.24
N LEU A 471 -24.26 -14.14 -20.64
CA LEU A 471 -24.28 -15.07 -21.77
C LEU A 471 -23.70 -14.48 -23.08
N PRO A 472 -24.02 -13.23 -23.48
CA PRO A 472 -23.44 -12.64 -24.69
C PRO A 472 -21.91 -12.49 -24.62
N TYR A 473 -21.40 -12.17 -23.44
CA TYR A 473 -19.96 -12.04 -23.19
C TYR A 473 -19.26 -13.39 -23.18
N ILE A 474 -19.87 -14.44 -22.60
CA ILE A 474 -19.35 -15.81 -22.65
C ILE A 474 -19.21 -16.27 -24.10
N ASP A 475 -20.25 -16.06 -24.94
CA ASP A 475 -20.19 -16.43 -26.35
C ASP A 475 -19.13 -15.66 -27.13
N LYS A 476 -19.05 -14.34 -26.89
CA LYS A 476 -18.06 -13.46 -27.52
C LYS A 476 -16.65 -13.91 -27.15
N SER A 477 -16.42 -14.22 -25.88
CA SER A 477 -15.15 -14.70 -25.34
C SER A 477 -14.72 -16.03 -25.93
N ILE A 478 -15.61 -17.02 -26.00
CA ILE A 478 -15.33 -18.30 -26.67
C ILE A 478 -15.03 -18.06 -28.16
N GLY A 479 -15.76 -17.15 -28.81
CA GLY A 479 -15.52 -16.78 -30.20
C GLY A 479 -14.14 -16.17 -30.46
N ILE A 480 -13.68 -15.29 -29.55
CA ILE A 480 -12.34 -14.71 -29.57
C ILE A 480 -11.28 -15.80 -29.35
N LEU A 481 -11.39 -16.56 -28.27
CA LEU A 481 -10.44 -17.63 -27.93
C LEU A 481 -10.34 -18.68 -29.03
N ARG A 482 -11.46 -19.03 -29.69
CA ARG A 482 -11.44 -19.96 -30.83
C ARG A 482 -10.53 -19.46 -31.96
N LYS A 483 -10.48 -18.15 -32.21
CA LYS A 483 -9.58 -17.56 -33.21
C LYS A 483 -8.13 -17.65 -32.74
N GLU A 484 -7.87 -17.37 -31.47
CA GLU A 484 -6.51 -17.41 -30.93
C GLU A 484 -5.91 -18.82 -30.92
N VAL A 485 -6.70 -19.85 -30.55
CA VAL A 485 -6.25 -21.26 -30.57
C VAL A 485 -6.14 -21.86 -31.98
N THR A 486 -6.57 -21.13 -33.02
CA THR A 486 -6.31 -21.52 -34.43
C THR A 486 -4.97 -20.98 -34.94
N GLY A 487 -4.39 -19.99 -34.26
CA GLY A 487 -3.10 -19.39 -34.63
C GLY A 487 -1.91 -20.13 -34.05
N ALA A 488 -0.73 -19.96 -34.65
CA ALA A 488 0.53 -20.38 -34.04
C ALA A 488 0.81 -19.48 -32.82
N CYS A 489 0.66 -20.05 -31.62
CA CYS A 489 0.75 -19.36 -30.34
C CYS A 489 1.82 -20.03 -29.47
N GLN A 490 2.47 -19.28 -28.57
CA GLN A 490 3.49 -19.85 -27.70
C GLN A 490 2.86 -20.90 -26.75
N PRO A 491 3.58 -21.96 -26.33
CA PRO A 491 3.02 -23.02 -25.49
C PRO A 491 2.33 -22.53 -24.20
N GLU A 492 2.89 -21.50 -23.55
CA GLU A 492 2.32 -20.92 -22.32
C GLU A 492 1.02 -20.14 -22.59
N GLU A 493 0.95 -19.41 -23.69
CA GLU A 493 -0.26 -18.69 -24.12
C GLU A 493 -1.38 -19.68 -24.51
N GLN A 494 -1.02 -20.76 -25.22
CA GLN A 494 -1.96 -21.84 -25.54
C GLN A 494 -2.56 -22.45 -24.27
N LYS A 495 -1.72 -22.70 -23.26
CA LYS A 495 -2.17 -23.21 -21.95
C LYS A 495 -3.07 -22.21 -21.22
N LYS A 496 -2.80 -20.90 -21.30
CA LYS A 496 -3.68 -19.83 -20.79
C LYS A 496 -5.04 -19.90 -21.49
N HIS A 497 -5.07 -19.93 -22.82
CA HIS A 497 -6.30 -19.98 -23.62
C HIS A 497 -7.13 -21.24 -23.33
N ASP A 498 -6.48 -22.41 -23.22
CA ASP A 498 -7.18 -23.66 -22.89
C ASP A 498 -7.81 -23.61 -21.49
N SER A 499 -7.11 -23.02 -20.51
CA SER A 499 -7.63 -22.82 -19.16
C SER A 499 -8.82 -21.85 -19.14
N GLN A 500 -8.79 -20.81 -20.00
CA GLN A 500 -9.89 -19.86 -20.15
C GLN A 500 -11.10 -20.51 -20.84
N LEU A 501 -10.89 -21.25 -21.92
CA LEU A 501 -11.92 -22.01 -22.64
C LEU A 501 -12.63 -22.99 -21.71
N LYS A 502 -11.87 -23.75 -20.90
CA LYS A 502 -12.43 -24.68 -19.93
C LYS A 502 -13.42 -23.98 -18.99
N GLN A 503 -13.01 -22.87 -18.37
CA GLN A 503 -13.84 -22.15 -17.41
C GLN A 503 -15.11 -21.57 -18.06
N LEU A 504 -14.99 -20.99 -19.25
CA LEU A 504 -16.13 -20.42 -19.98
C LEU A 504 -17.12 -21.50 -20.42
N LEU A 505 -16.63 -22.63 -20.91
CA LEU A 505 -17.46 -23.77 -21.29
C LEU A 505 -18.15 -24.39 -20.07
N GLU A 506 -17.46 -24.51 -18.93
CA GLU A 506 -18.06 -24.99 -17.67
C GLU A 506 -19.15 -24.05 -17.14
N GLY A 507 -18.97 -22.73 -17.28
CA GLY A 507 -20.02 -21.76 -17.01
C GLY A 507 -21.23 -21.96 -17.94
N LEU A 508 -20.97 -22.19 -19.22
CA LEU A 508 -22.02 -22.39 -20.23
C LEU A 508 -22.73 -23.73 -20.09
N ASP A 509 -22.07 -24.77 -19.56
CA ASP A 509 -22.67 -26.07 -19.27
C ASP A 509 -23.88 -25.92 -18.34
N ARG A 510 -23.81 -25.01 -17.36
CA ARG A 510 -24.89 -24.73 -16.41
C ARG A 510 -26.00 -23.86 -17.00
N LEU A 511 -25.64 -22.91 -17.85
CA LEU A 511 -26.57 -21.89 -18.37
C LEU A 511 -27.30 -22.33 -19.65
N GLN A 512 -26.58 -22.95 -20.59
CA GLN A 512 -27.06 -23.33 -21.93
C GLN A 512 -26.31 -24.59 -22.43
N PRO A 513 -26.65 -25.79 -21.94
CA PRO A 513 -25.94 -27.04 -22.25
C PRO A 513 -25.77 -27.30 -23.76
N ASN A 514 -26.83 -27.13 -24.55
CA ASN A 514 -26.80 -27.33 -26.01
C ASN A 514 -25.85 -26.36 -26.71
N LYS A 515 -25.73 -25.12 -26.20
CA LYS A 515 -24.84 -24.10 -26.76
C LYS A 515 -23.38 -24.42 -26.42
N SER A 516 -23.13 -24.86 -25.19
CA SER A 516 -21.83 -25.34 -24.74
C SER A 516 -21.35 -26.54 -25.57
N PHE A 517 -22.26 -27.49 -25.82
CA PHE A 517 -21.99 -28.63 -26.69
C PHE A 517 -21.61 -28.20 -28.11
N ARG A 518 -22.39 -27.31 -28.72
CA ARG A 518 -22.10 -26.76 -30.06
C ARG A 518 -20.76 -26.03 -30.12
N HIS A 519 -20.40 -25.25 -29.10
CA HIS A 519 -19.09 -24.58 -29.04
C HIS A 519 -17.94 -25.58 -28.97
N ARG A 520 -18.05 -26.66 -28.19
CA ARG A 520 -17.04 -27.73 -28.17
C ARG A 520 -16.86 -28.41 -29.53
N LEU A 521 -17.95 -28.65 -30.26
CA LEU A 521 -17.88 -29.22 -31.61
C LEU A 521 -17.25 -28.26 -32.63
N LEU A 522 -17.52 -26.95 -32.51
CA LEU A 522 -16.86 -25.91 -33.32
C LEU A 522 -15.37 -25.78 -32.98
N LEU A 523 -15.02 -25.88 -31.70
CA LEU A 523 -13.64 -25.88 -31.25
C LEU A 523 -12.90 -27.10 -31.79
N MET A 524 -13.45 -28.32 -31.65
CA MET A 524 -12.88 -29.54 -32.24
C MET A 524 -12.58 -29.38 -33.74
N ARG A 525 -13.48 -28.72 -34.50
CA ARG A 525 -13.25 -28.44 -35.92
C ARG A 525 -12.07 -27.47 -36.15
N ALA A 526 -11.94 -26.44 -35.33
CA ALA A 526 -11.02 -25.32 -35.57
C ALA A 526 -9.66 -25.47 -34.85
N TYR A 527 -9.56 -26.37 -33.88
CA TYR A 527 -8.40 -26.49 -33.01
C TYR A 527 -7.15 -26.96 -33.76
N ALA A 528 -6.02 -26.25 -33.59
CA ALA A 528 -4.80 -26.46 -34.35
C ALA A 528 -3.93 -27.65 -33.88
N LEU A 529 -4.22 -28.20 -32.69
CA LEU A 529 -3.50 -29.35 -32.14
C LEU A 529 -4.37 -30.62 -32.22
N PRO A 530 -3.76 -31.81 -32.42
CA PRO A 530 -4.51 -33.05 -32.47
C PRO A 530 -5.11 -33.38 -31.09
N LEU A 531 -6.42 -33.65 -31.05
CA LEU A 531 -7.09 -34.11 -29.82
C LEU A 531 -6.85 -35.60 -29.52
N SER A 532 -6.34 -36.35 -30.50
CA SER A 532 -6.09 -37.79 -30.40
C SER A 532 -4.75 -38.15 -31.03
N ASP A 533 -4.17 -39.26 -30.59
CA ASP A 533 -2.94 -39.81 -31.16
C ASP A 533 -3.15 -40.46 -32.55
N GLU A 534 -2.11 -41.08 -33.12
CA GLU A 534 -2.19 -41.76 -34.42
C GLU A 534 -3.15 -42.95 -34.46
N SER A 535 -3.51 -43.50 -33.30
CA SER A 535 -4.49 -44.57 -33.13
C SER A 535 -5.90 -44.03 -32.84
N ILE A 536 -6.11 -42.71 -32.97
CA ILE A 536 -7.38 -42.03 -32.62
C ILE A 536 -7.79 -42.34 -31.18
N SER A 537 -6.80 -42.52 -30.30
CA SER A 537 -7.00 -42.66 -28.87
C SER A 537 -6.88 -41.29 -28.22
N LEU A 538 -7.79 -40.99 -27.29
CA LEU A 538 -7.82 -39.74 -26.53
C LEU A 538 -6.76 -39.71 -25.40
N GLY A 539 -5.79 -40.64 -25.42
CA GLY A 539 -4.74 -40.77 -24.41
C GLY A 539 -5.22 -41.29 -23.04
N ASN A 540 -4.28 -41.76 -22.23
CA ASN A 540 -4.54 -42.28 -20.88
C ASN A 540 -4.81 -41.10 -19.91
N PRO A 541 -5.88 -41.12 -19.07
CA PRO A 541 -6.17 -40.06 -18.10
C PRO A 541 -4.98 -39.67 -17.19
N LEU A 542 -4.05 -40.59 -16.95
CA LEU A 542 -2.87 -40.39 -16.11
C LEU A 542 -1.73 -39.61 -16.82
N ASN A 543 -1.73 -39.52 -18.15
CA ASN A 543 -0.73 -38.81 -18.94
C ASN A 543 -1.27 -37.49 -19.54
N GLN A 544 -2.36 -36.96 -18.97
CA GLN A 544 -3.09 -35.74 -19.38
C GLN A 544 -2.27 -34.43 -19.46
N SER A 545 -0.97 -34.44 -19.16
CA SER A 545 -0.12 -33.25 -19.22
C SER A 545 -0.08 -32.56 -20.60
N ASN A 546 -0.41 -33.27 -21.69
CA ASN A 546 -0.36 -32.77 -23.06
C ASN A 546 -1.73 -32.70 -23.78
N LEU A 547 -2.83 -33.07 -23.12
CA LEU A 547 -4.17 -33.05 -23.74
C LEU A 547 -4.94 -31.79 -23.35
N THR A 548 -5.52 -31.16 -24.36
CA THR A 548 -6.35 -29.96 -24.30
C THR A 548 -7.37 -29.97 -23.15
N GLN A 549 -7.17 -29.12 -22.14
CA GLN A 549 -7.89 -29.19 -20.85
C GLN A 549 -9.41 -29.01 -20.92
N TRP A 550 -9.93 -28.47 -22.03
CA TRP A 550 -11.36 -28.22 -22.22
C TRP A 550 -12.10 -29.37 -22.94
N TYR A 551 -11.38 -30.29 -23.60
CA TYR A 551 -12.00 -31.37 -24.38
C TYR A 551 -12.45 -32.53 -23.46
N ILE A 552 -13.66 -33.01 -23.70
CA ILE A 552 -14.28 -34.13 -22.98
C ILE A 552 -14.91 -35.03 -24.05
N PRO A 553 -14.78 -36.37 -23.96
CA PRO A 553 -15.43 -37.29 -24.90
C PRO A 553 -16.93 -37.01 -25.02
N VAL A 554 -17.48 -37.11 -26.23
CA VAL A 554 -18.88 -36.75 -26.49
C VAL A 554 -19.84 -37.66 -25.72
N SER A 555 -19.48 -38.93 -25.54
CA SER A 555 -20.25 -39.88 -24.69
C SER A 555 -20.37 -39.40 -23.25
N ASP A 556 -19.31 -38.81 -22.71
CA ASP A 556 -19.22 -38.36 -21.32
C ASP A 556 -19.88 -36.99 -21.14
N LEU A 557 -19.86 -36.16 -22.18
CA LEU A 557 -20.62 -34.91 -22.24
C LEU A 557 -22.13 -35.18 -22.20
N ALA A 558 -22.60 -36.30 -22.75
CA ALA A 558 -24.02 -36.61 -22.78
C ALA A 558 -24.64 -36.63 -21.38
N THR A 559 -24.00 -37.29 -20.42
CA THR A 559 -24.44 -37.29 -19.02
C THR A 559 -24.16 -35.93 -18.37
N ARG A 560 -22.94 -35.42 -18.47
CA ARG A 560 -22.53 -34.16 -17.82
C ARG A 560 -23.44 -32.97 -18.17
N LEU A 561 -23.90 -32.87 -19.40
CA LEU A 561 -24.66 -31.71 -19.90
C LEU A 561 -26.18 -31.88 -19.83
N PHE A 562 -26.68 -33.10 -20.03
CA PHE A 562 -28.11 -33.34 -20.24
C PHE A 562 -28.75 -34.22 -19.17
N GLU A 563 -27.98 -34.75 -18.22
CA GLU A 563 -28.53 -35.42 -17.05
C GLU A 563 -29.20 -34.41 -16.12
N LYS A 564 -30.48 -34.64 -15.87
CA LYS A 564 -31.22 -33.84 -14.88
C LYS A 564 -30.89 -34.36 -13.48
N PRO A 565 -30.73 -33.48 -12.48
CA PRO A 565 -30.61 -33.93 -11.09
C PRO A 565 -31.85 -34.75 -10.73
N LEU A 566 -31.64 -36.04 -10.53
CA LEU A 566 -32.69 -37.00 -10.24
C LEU A 566 -33.02 -36.95 -8.75
N ASP A 567 -34.09 -36.24 -8.40
CA ASP A 567 -34.67 -36.28 -7.06
C ASP A 567 -35.53 -37.56 -6.96
N PHE A 568 -34.87 -38.71 -6.84
CA PHE A 568 -35.56 -40.01 -6.81
C PHE A 568 -36.43 -40.12 -5.57
N LYS A 569 -37.74 -39.89 -5.73
CA LYS A 569 -38.71 -40.54 -4.85
C LYS A 569 -38.72 -42.02 -5.22
N LEU A 570 -38.35 -42.88 -4.26
CA LEU A 570 -38.34 -44.36 -4.39
C LEU A 570 -39.68 -44.97 -4.88
N THR A 571 -40.74 -44.16 -4.96
CA THR A 571 -42.08 -44.49 -5.45
C THR A 571 -42.26 -44.38 -6.97
N GLU A 572 -41.31 -43.85 -7.75
CA GLU A 572 -41.50 -43.72 -9.20
C GLU A 572 -41.41 -45.07 -9.97
N PRO A 573 -42.24 -45.30 -11.01
CA PRO A 573 -42.20 -46.51 -11.84
C PRO A 573 -40.86 -46.73 -12.56
N ALA A 574 -40.46 -47.99 -12.74
CA ALA A 574 -39.19 -48.37 -13.38
C ALA A 574 -39.04 -47.81 -14.82
N GLU A 575 -40.13 -47.69 -15.57
CA GLU A 575 -40.13 -47.10 -16.92
C GLU A 575 -39.76 -45.61 -16.92
N SER A 576 -40.24 -44.84 -15.94
CA SER A 576 -39.88 -43.43 -15.78
C SER A 576 -38.40 -43.26 -15.48
N ARG A 577 -37.83 -44.15 -14.65
CA ARG A 577 -36.39 -44.16 -14.33
C ARG A 577 -35.55 -44.48 -15.55
N LEU A 578 -35.93 -45.50 -16.33
CA LEU A 578 -35.23 -45.86 -17.56
C LEU A 578 -35.29 -44.73 -18.60
N LYS A 579 -36.45 -44.06 -18.71
CA LYS A 579 -36.63 -42.91 -19.59
C LYS A 579 -35.77 -41.71 -19.16
N ALA A 580 -35.62 -41.47 -17.86
CA ALA A 580 -34.74 -40.41 -17.37
C ALA A 580 -33.25 -40.71 -17.62
N LEU A 581 -32.83 -41.98 -17.55
CA LEU A 581 -31.45 -42.39 -17.83
C LEU A 581 -31.10 -42.36 -19.32
N ILE A 582 -32.07 -42.56 -20.22
CA ILE A 582 -31.84 -42.56 -21.67
C ILE A 582 -31.88 -41.17 -22.31
N GLU A 583 -32.67 -40.25 -21.74
CA GLU A 583 -32.89 -38.89 -22.26
C GLU A 583 -31.60 -38.10 -22.55
N PRO A 584 -30.55 -38.15 -21.70
CA PRO A 584 -29.31 -37.40 -21.95
C PRO A 584 -28.62 -37.84 -23.24
N TYR A 585 -28.57 -39.15 -23.49
CA TYR A 585 -27.97 -39.73 -24.70
C TYR A 585 -28.83 -39.49 -25.94
N VAL A 586 -30.16 -39.48 -25.82
CA VAL A 586 -31.06 -39.11 -26.92
C VAL A 586 -30.86 -37.65 -27.30
N THR A 587 -30.82 -36.76 -26.30
CA THR A 587 -30.59 -35.32 -26.51
C THR A 587 -29.25 -35.07 -27.17
N CYS A 588 -28.16 -35.65 -26.64
CA CYS A 588 -26.83 -35.56 -27.22
C CYS A 588 -26.78 -36.08 -28.67
N THR A 589 -27.43 -37.21 -28.94
CA THR A 589 -27.50 -37.79 -30.29
C THR A 589 -28.20 -36.84 -31.26
N ASN A 590 -29.34 -36.27 -30.87
CA ASN A 590 -30.10 -35.32 -31.67
C ASN A 590 -29.31 -34.03 -31.92
N ASP A 591 -28.69 -33.45 -30.89
CA ASP A 591 -27.89 -32.23 -31.00
C ASP A 591 -26.65 -32.43 -31.87
N LEU A 592 -25.98 -33.59 -31.77
CA LEU A 592 -24.83 -33.93 -32.61
C LEU A 592 -25.24 -34.10 -34.08
N ALA A 593 -26.36 -34.77 -34.35
CA ALA A 593 -26.89 -34.90 -35.70
C ALA A 593 -27.34 -33.55 -36.27
N GLU A 594 -27.97 -32.70 -35.46
CA GLU A 594 -28.38 -31.37 -35.88
C GLU A 594 -27.15 -30.50 -36.19
N PHE A 595 -26.10 -30.58 -35.36
CA PHE A 595 -24.83 -29.93 -35.61
C PHE A 595 -24.24 -30.39 -36.95
N CYS A 596 -24.04 -31.69 -37.16
CA CYS A 596 -23.49 -32.24 -38.40
C CYS A 596 -24.32 -31.78 -39.62
N LEU A 597 -25.65 -31.85 -39.51
CA LEU A 597 -26.55 -31.40 -40.56
C LEU A 597 -26.40 -29.89 -40.84
N SER A 598 -26.24 -29.06 -39.81
CA SER A 598 -26.08 -27.60 -39.96
C SER A 598 -24.82 -27.24 -40.76
N ARG A 599 -23.74 -28.02 -40.61
CA ARG A 599 -22.46 -27.83 -41.31
C ARG A 599 -22.53 -28.21 -42.79
N LEU A 600 -23.43 -29.11 -43.15
CA LEU A 600 -23.64 -29.59 -44.52
C LEU A 600 -24.60 -28.73 -45.35
N ARG A 601 -25.19 -27.68 -44.76
CA ARG A 601 -26.11 -26.77 -45.47
C ARG A 601 -25.37 -25.74 -46.32
N LEU A 602 -26.06 -25.21 -47.32
CA LEU A 602 -25.63 -24.00 -48.00
C LEU A 602 -25.67 -22.80 -47.04
N ARG A 603 -24.77 -21.84 -47.24
CA ARG A 603 -24.77 -20.57 -46.52
C ARG A 603 -26.05 -19.80 -46.83
N LYS A 604 -26.44 -18.92 -45.90
CA LYS A 604 -27.68 -18.13 -46.05
C LYS A 604 -27.61 -17.28 -47.33
N GLY A 605 -28.60 -17.44 -48.20
CA GLY A 605 -28.70 -16.72 -49.48
C GLY A 605 -28.12 -17.48 -50.68
N GLU A 606 -27.33 -18.54 -50.46
CA GLU A 606 -26.73 -19.32 -51.53
C GLU A 606 -27.71 -20.31 -52.16
N LYS A 607 -27.56 -20.53 -53.47
CA LYS A 607 -28.35 -21.49 -54.26
C LYS A 607 -27.45 -22.27 -55.20
N THR A 608 -27.87 -23.47 -55.56
CA THR A 608 -27.20 -24.26 -56.59
C THR A 608 -27.30 -23.58 -57.95
N SER A 609 -26.21 -23.59 -58.72
CA SER A 609 -26.18 -23.24 -60.13
C SER A 609 -26.02 -24.54 -60.93
N GLU A 610 -26.81 -24.72 -62.00
CA GLU A 610 -26.70 -25.90 -62.88
C GLU A 610 -26.72 -27.26 -62.14
N LYS A 611 -27.55 -27.37 -61.08
CA LYS A 611 -27.73 -28.55 -60.20
C LYS A 611 -26.56 -28.90 -59.28
N GLN A 612 -25.47 -28.13 -59.29
CA GLN A 612 -24.35 -28.27 -58.35
C GLN A 612 -24.15 -26.98 -57.53
N TYR A 613 -23.37 -27.08 -56.46
CA TYR A 613 -22.87 -25.92 -55.73
C TYR A 613 -21.34 -25.96 -55.68
N THR A 614 -20.72 -24.82 -55.39
CA THR A 614 -19.28 -24.75 -55.14
C THR A 614 -18.96 -24.88 -53.65
N ALA A 615 -17.75 -25.28 -53.30
CA ALA A 615 -17.33 -25.43 -51.90
C ALA A 615 -17.52 -24.15 -51.07
N LYS A 616 -17.39 -22.97 -51.70
CA LYS A 616 -17.58 -21.66 -51.05
C LYS A 616 -19.04 -21.40 -50.62
N GLN A 617 -20.00 -22.04 -51.28
CA GLN A 617 -21.42 -21.88 -51.00
C GLN A 617 -21.92 -22.74 -49.83
N VAL A 618 -21.13 -23.72 -49.38
CA VAL A 618 -21.46 -24.56 -48.21
C VAL A 618 -20.91 -23.94 -46.93
N VAL A 619 -21.58 -24.22 -45.82
CA VAL A 619 -21.09 -23.84 -44.49
C VAL A 619 -19.72 -24.48 -44.21
N GLU A 620 -19.59 -25.80 -44.39
CA GLU A 620 -18.30 -26.50 -44.33
C GLU A 620 -17.60 -26.58 -45.70
N GLN A 621 -16.46 -25.92 -45.82
CA GLN A 621 -15.69 -25.86 -47.07
C GLN A 621 -14.76 -27.06 -47.26
N SER A 622 -14.25 -27.67 -46.18
CA SER A 622 -13.37 -28.84 -46.27
C SER A 622 -14.16 -30.08 -46.68
N SER A 623 -13.75 -30.73 -47.78
CA SER A 623 -14.41 -31.97 -48.23
C SER A 623 -14.22 -33.09 -47.22
N VAL A 624 -13.04 -33.19 -46.59
CA VAL A 624 -12.76 -34.14 -45.50
C VAL A 624 -13.80 -34.03 -44.38
N TRP A 625 -14.07 -32.82 -43.91
CA TRP A 625 -15.09 -32.61 -42.87
C TRP A 625 -16.52 -32.87 -43.35
N ARG A 626 -16.86 -32.56 -44.60
CA ARG A 626 -18.17 -32.94 -45.17
C ARG A 626 -18.35 -34.46 -45.19
N GLN A 627 -17.32 -35.22 -45.55
CA GLN A 627 -17.32 -36.69 -45.47
C GLN A 627 -17.50 -37.15 -44.02
N GLY A 628 -16.76 -36.55 -43.07
CA GLY A 628 -16.86 -36.82 -41.64
C GLY A 628 -18.27 -36.64 -41.07
N TYR A 629 -18.91 -35.51 -41.35
CA TYR A 629 -20.27 -35.24 -40.88
C TYR A 629 -21.29 -36.24 -41.44
N LEU A 630 -21.14 -36.67 -42.71
CA LEU A 630 -22.01 -37.70 -43.30
C LEU A 630 -21.78 -39.09 -42.68
N LYS A 631 -20.52 -39.45 -42.39
CA LYS A 631 -20.20 -40.69 -41.69
C LYS A 631 -20.75 -40.66 -40.25
N ALA A 632 -20.57 -39.56 -39.53
CA ALA A 632 -21.15 -39.36 -38.20
C ALA A 632 -22.69 -39.53 -38.23
N LEU A 633 -23.39 -38.87 -39.16
CA LEU A 633 -24.84 -39.04 -39.34
C LEU A 633 -25.25 -40.49 -39.65
N THR A 634 -24.43 -41.21 -40.41
CA THR A 634 -24.64 -42.63 -40.71
C THR A 634 -24.57 -43.50 -39.46
N GLU A 635 -23.60 -43.24 -38.57
CA GLU A 635 -23.41 -43.99 -37.31
C GLU A 635 -24.50 -43.67 -36.27
N LEU A 636 -24.92 -42.41 -36.17
CA LEU A 636 -25.99 -42.01 -35.26
C LEU A 636 -27.34 -42.63 -35.65
N GLY A 637 -27.57 -42.83 -36.95
CA GLY A 637 -28.74 -43.58 -37.44
C GLY A 637 -30.10 -42.90 -37.22
N ILE A 638 -30.11 -41.59 -36.95
CA ILE A 638 -31.32 -40.79 -36.72
C ILE A 638 -31.61 -39.86 -37.91
N ASP A 639 -32.89 -39.65 -38.20
CA ASP A 639 -33.33 -38.94 -39.40
C ASP A 639 -33.86 -37.51 -39.15
N LEU A 640 -33.97 -37.10 -37.87
CA LEU A 640 -34.48 -35.79 -37.43
C LEU A 640 -35.75 -35.36 -38.19
N ASN A 641 -36.79 -36.20 -38.16
CA ASN A 641 -38.06 -36.00 -38.87
C ASN A 641 -37.89 -35.81 -40.39
N GLY A 642 -37.02 -36.61 -40.99
CA GLY A 642 -36.79 -36.62 -42.44
C GLY A 642 -35.79 -35.59 -42.95
N LYS A 643 -35.17 -34.80 -42.07
CA LYS A 643 -34.21 -33.75 -42.47
C LYS A 643 -32.89 -34.35 -42.94
N VAL A 644 -32.42 -35.42 -42.30
CA VAL A 644 -31.09 -35.99 -42.58
C VAL A 644 -31.07 -36.69 -43.94
N HIS A 645 -32.02 -37.59 -44.24
CA HIS A 645 -32.03 -38.26 -45.54
C HIS A 645 -32.29 -37.29 -46.70
N LYS A 646 -33.07 -36.22 -46.49
CA LYS A 646 -33.27 -35.18 -47.51
C LYS A 646 -31.98 -34.43 -47.80
N ALA A 647 -31.22 -34.06 -46.76
CA ALA A 647 -29.93 -33.42 -46.94
C ALA A 647 -28.90 -34.35 -47.59
N ALA A 648 -28.81 -35.62 -47.16
CA ALA A 648 -27.94 -36.61 -47.82
C ALA A 648 -28.32 -36.83 -49.29
N TYR A 649 -29.63 -36.83 -49.61
CA TYR A 649 -30.10 -36.88 -51.00
C TYR A 649 -29.71 -35.66 -51.82
N PHE A 650 -29.75 -34.47 -51.23
CA PHE A 650 -29.30 -33.24 -51.89
C PHE A 650 -27.78 -33.29 -52.15
N ILE A 651 -26.99 -33.64 -51.13
CA ILE A 651 -25.52 -33.66 -51.20
C ILE A 651 -25.04 -34.68 -52.23
N LYS A 652 -25.62 -35.90 -52.27
CA LYS A 652 -25.20 -36.91 -53.25
C LYS A 652 -25.43 -36.49 -54.72
N GLN A 653 -26.29 -35.50 -54.98
CA GLN A 653 -26.56 -34.99 -56.32
C GLN A 653 -25.73 -33.76 -56.66
N SER A 654 -25.42 -32.93 -55.65
CA SER A 654 -25.00 -31.54 -55.86
C SER A 654 -23.65 -31.15 -55.26
N ASP A 655 -23.04 -31.98 -54.40
CA ASP A 655 -21.69 -31.68 -53.86
C ASP A 655 -20.64 -31.67 -54.98
N PRO A 656 -19.69 -30.72 -55.00
CA PRO A 656 -18.64 -30.67 -56.01
C PRO A 656 -17.69 -31.88 -55.93
N ASP A 657 -17.50 -32.47 -54.75
CA ASP A 657 -16.53 -33.55 -54.51
C ASP A 657 -17.17 -34.95 -54.73
N PRO A 658 -16.61 -35.80 -55.61
CA PRO A 658 -17.15 -37.14 -55.89
C PRO A 658 -17.17 -38.08 -54.68
N ASP A 659 -16.18 -37.97 -53.79
CA ASP A 659 -16.08 -38.84 -52.61
C ASP A 659 -17.13 -38.46 -51.57
N VAL A 660 -17.39 -37.15 -51.43
CA VAL A 660 -18.51 -36.66 -50.61
C VAL A 660 -19.85 -37.17 -51.15
N ARG A 661 -20.04 -37.17 -52.48
CA ARG A 661 -21.26 -37.73 -53.10
C ARG A 661 -21.42 -39.23 -52.85
N ALA A 662 -20.32 -40.00 -52.90
CA ALA A 662 -20.33 -41.43 -52.63
C ALA A 662 -20.76 -41.72 -51.18
N ILE A 663 -20.17 -41.03 -50.21
CA ILE A 663 -20.51 -41.17 -48.78
C ILE A 663 -21.94 -40.70 -48.51
N ALA A 664 -22.41 -39.64 -49.17
CA ALA A 664 -23.79 -39.18 -49.05
C ALA A 664 -24.80 -40.23 -49.57
N SER A 665 -24.43 -41.01 -50.59
CA SER A 665 -25.24 -42.14 -51.07
C SER A 665 -25.37 -43.26 -50.03
N GLU A 666 -24.28 -43.57 -49.32
CA GLU A 666 -24.30 -44.52 -48.19
C GLU A 666 -25.15 -44.00 -47.04
N CYS A 667 -24.94 -42.75 -46.61
CA CYS A 667 -25.69 -42.10 -45.55
C CYS A 667 -27.19 -42.08 -45.87
N TYR A 668 -27.57 -41.73 -47.10
CA TYR A 668 -28.95 -41.74 -47.56
C TYR A 668 -29.60 -43.13 -47.42
N LYS A 669 -28.91 -44.18 -47.86
CA LYS A 669 -29.40 -45.58 -47.77
C LYS A 669 -29.52 -46.03 -46.32
N ALA A 670 -28.53 -45.69 -45.49
CA ALA A 670 -28.47 -46.09 -44.10
C ALA A 670 -29.59 -45.44 -43.28
N VAL A 671 -29.70 -44.10 -43.32
CA VAL A 671 -30.67 -43.36 -42.50
C VAL A 671 -32.12 -43.68 -42.92
N ARG A 672 -32.38 -43.86 -44.23
CA ARG A 672 -33.72 -44.22 -44.75
C ARG A 672 -34.16 -45.64 -44.38
N ARG A 673 -33.22 -46.57 -44.20
CA ARG A 673 -33.51 -48.00 -43.93
C ARG A 673 -33.36 -48.40 -42.46
N ARG A 674 -32.50 -47.70 -41.70
CA ARG A 674 -32.03 -48.12 -40.36
C ARG A 674 -32.49 -47.20 -39.23
N THR A 675 -33.56 -46.43 -39.40
CA THR A 675 -34.12 -45.65 -38.27
C THR A 675 -34.55 -46.62 -37.17
N LYS A 676 -33.70 -46.81 -36.15
CA LYS A 676 -33.94 -47.76 -35.06
C LYS A 676 -35.20 -47.32 -34.31
N LYS A 677 -36.22 -48.17 -34.30
CA LYS A 677 -37.38 -48.00 -33.42
C LYS A 677 -36.93 -48.40 -32.01
N ASN A 678 -36.93 -47.45 -31.07
CA ASN A 678 -36.59 -47.62 -29.65
C ASN A 678 -35.12 -48.05 -29.38
N PRO A 679 -34.13 -47.14 -29.52
CA PRO A 679 -32.74 -47.45 -29.20
C PRO A 679 -32.53 -47.67 -27.69
N THR A 680 -31.60 -48.56 -27.32
CA THR A 680 -31.16 -48.74 -25.91
C THR A 680 -30.03 -47.77 -25.55
N ILE A 681 -29.72 -47.59 -24.25
CA ILE A 681 -28.59 -46.77 -23.81
C ILE A 681 -27.26 -47.23 -24.46
N PRO A 682 -26.89 -48.53 -24.46
CA PRO A 682 -25.69 -49.01 -25.17
C PRO A 682 -25.72 -48.75 -26.68
N ASP A 683 -26.89 -48.80 -27.32
CA ASP A 683 -27.00 -48.46 -28.75
C ASP A 683 -26.66 -46.98 -29.01
N LEU A 684 -27.18 -46.07 -28.19
CA LEU A 684 -26.94 -44.64 -28.32
C LEU A 684 -25.47 -44.30 -28.05
N LYS A 685 -24.90 -44.83 -26.97
CA LYS A 685 -23.48 -44.64 -26.65
C LYS A 685 -22.57 -45.12 -27.77
N ARG A 686 -22.80 -46.32 -28.33
CA ARG A 686 -22.02 -46.82 -29.47
C ARG A 686 -22.15 -45.91 -30.69
N GLY A 687 -23.35 -45.40 -30.98
CA GLY A 687 -23.58 -44.44 -32.06
C GLY A 687 -22.81 -43.14 -31.87
N ILE A 688 -22.84 -42.58 -30.64
CA ILE A 688 -22.11 -41.36 -30.27
C ILE A 688 -20.59 -41.58 -30.40
N ILE A 689 -20.05 -42.65 -29.82
CA ILE A 689 -18.62 -43.00 -29.89
C ILE A 689 -18.17 -43.17 -31.33
N ALA A 690 -18.95 -43.89 -32.14
CA ALA A 690 -18.61 -44.10 -33.55
C ALA A 690 -18.67 -42.80 -34.37
N ALA A 691 -19.62 -41.91 -34.07
CA ALA A 691 -19.72 -40.61 -34.71
C ALA A 691 -18.54 -39.71 -34.32
N GLU A 692 -18.20 -39.62 -33.04
CA GLU A 692 -17.04 -38.87 -32.53
C GLU A 692 -15.73 -39.36 -33.16
N TRP A 693 -15.54 -40.68 -33.25
CA TRP A 693 -14.36 -41.28 -33.88
C TRP A 693 -14.14 -40.80 -35.33
N TRP A 694 -15.21 -40.67 -36.13
CA TRP A 694 -15.11 -40.11 -37.48
C TRP A 694 -14.72 -38.63 -37.48
N LEU A 695 -15.21 -37.84 -36.52
CA LEU A 695 -14.86 -36.43 -36.40
C LEU A 695 -13.39 -36.24 -36.00
N LEU A 696 -12.86 -37.09 -35.10
CA LEU A 696 -11.45 -37.09 -34.71
C LEU A 696 -10.53 -37.48 -35.87
N ILE A 697 -10.92 -38.46 -36.68
CA ILE A 697 -10.21 -38.79 -37.94
C ILE A 697 -10.15 -37.58 -38.86
N CYS A 698 -11.28 -36.90 -39.05
CA CYS A 698 -11.34 -35.74 -39.94
C CYS A 698 -10.46 -34.60 -39.43
N GLN A 699 -10.45 -34.34 -38.12
CA GLN A 699 -9.53 -33.35 -37.53
C GLN A 699 -8.08 -33.70 -37.84
N ARG A 700 -7.68 -34.94 -37.59
CA ARG A 700 -6.29 -35.37 -37.78
C ARG A 700 -5.87 -35.33 -39.25
N GLN A 701 -6.76 -35.67 -40.18
CA GLN A 701 -6.55 -35.54 -41.63
C GLN A 701 -6.46 -34.08 -42.09
N ASP A 702 -7.32 -33.19 -41.58
CA ASP A 702 -7.32 -31.76 -41.91
C ASP A 702 -6.06 -31.06 -41.37
N LEU A 703 -5.45 -31.60 -40.30
CA LEU A 703 -4.13 -31.21 -39.77
C LEU A 703 -2.95 -31.87 -40.50
N GLU A 704 -3.20 -32.64 -41.56
CA GLU A 704 -2.18 -33.36 -42.36
C GLU A 704 -1.31 -34.34 -41.53
N LEU A 705 -1.88 -34.90 -40.46
CA LEU A 705 -1.20 -35.85 -39.57
C LEU A 705 -1.45 -37.31 -39.96
N THR A 706 -0.48 -38.18 -39.68
CA THR A 706 -0.57 -39.62 -39.97
C THR A 706 -1.62 -40.31 -39.10
N ILE A 707 -2.36 -41.25 -39.71
CA ILE A 707 -3.32 -42.12 -39.02
C ILE A 707 -2.89 -43.57 -39.21
N ASN A 708 -2.67 -44.27 -38.10
CA ASN A 708 -2.51 -45.72 -38.12
C ASN A 708 -3.91 -46.36 -38.17
N HIS A 709 -4.36 -46.68 -39.39
CA HIS A 709 -5.73 -47.18 -39.61
C HIS A 709 -6.02 -48.50 -38.90
N GLU A 710 -5.04 -49.38 -38.74
CA GLU A 710 -5.22 -50.66 -38.06
C GLU A 710 -5.48 -50.46 -36.57
N ASP A 711 -4.62 -49.67 -35.91
CA ASP A 711 -4.78 -49.36 -34.49
C ASP A 711 -6.00 -48.47 -34.24
N ALA A 712 -6.32 -47.53 -35.13
CA ALA A 712 -7.55 -46.73 -35.03
C ALA A 712 -8.82 -47.59 -35.05
N LEU A 713 -8.85 -48.63 -35.89
CA LEU A 713 -9.97 -49.59 -35.90
C LEU A 713 -10.02 -50.43 -34.62
N LYS A 714 -8.86 -50.80 -34.07
CA LYS A 714 -8.77 -51.53 -32.79
C LYS A 714 -9.28 -50.66 -31.63
N THR A 715 -8.85 -49.40 -31.55
CA THR A 715 -9.33 -48.42 -30.57
C THR A 715 -10.84 -48.26 -30.65
N ARG A 716 -11.40 -48.06 -31.85
CA ARG A 716 -12.85 -47.96 -32.07
C ARG A 716 -13.59 -49.20 -31.58
N ARG A 717 -13.12 -50.41 -31.91
CA ARG A 717 -13.76 -51.67 -31.47
C ARG A 717 -13.74 -51.83 -29.95
N ASN A 718 -12.65 -51.42 -29.29
CA ASN A 718 -12.54 -51.49 -27.83
C ASN A 718 -13.52 -50.53 -27.15
N LEU A 719 -13.63 -49.28 -27.61
CA LEU A 719 -14.59 -48.31 -27.09
C LEU A 719 -16.05 -48.78 -27.30
N MET A 720 -16.38 -49.40 -28.43
CA MET A 720 -17.73 -49.92 -28.68
C MET A 720 -18.10 -51.18 -27.88
N ARG A 721 -17.11 -51.96 -27.42
CA ARG A 721 -17.32 -53.16 -26.58
C ARG A 721 -17.72 -52.77 -25.16
N ASN A 722 -17.13 -51.70 -24.63
CA ASN A 722 -17.41 -51.16 -23.30
C ASN A 722 -17.83 -49.67 -23.40
N PRO A 723 -19.03 -49.38 -23.96
CA PRO A 723 -19.47 -48.04 -24.31
C PRO A 723 -20.04 -47.22 -23.14
#